data_AF-A0A9W4VZ35-F1
#
_entry.id   AF-A0A9W4VZ35-F1
#
_cell.length_a   1.000
_cell.length_b   1.000
_cell.length_c   1.000
_cell.angle_alpha   90.00
_cell.angle_beta   90.00
_cell.angle_gamma   90.00
#
_symmetry.space_group_name_H-M   'P 1'
#
loop_
_entity.id
_entity.type
_entity.pdbx_description
1 polymer ?
#
loop_
_entity_poly.entity_id
_entity_poly.type
_entity_poly.pdbx_seq_one_letter_code
_entity_poly.pdbx_strand_id
1 'polypeptide(L)'
;MDTKIISQWTLSNKEAQQKGLDGSFDNMVANLDETIQAEIAAFINGQTDNKDKLLLKALNLCFSIVESEFKAARWISFEGDIYLDKNANGCWVIREKDSDGLHKPFPNGAGVNEVTKHIRSTLIDPFNKWKVPKKSVLMCIHQLNEKAPFPSHNNSVSSNYLGSSIRLYSENNYVYGHHSSNSITSNATYNDGVCIPFLAFRSQMTDAKALFIESIYKGLTPVLLNSNVIYQYLIVALNYSNKAAVEQFKDKTKLLEQLIQQKIFNILLLEDFIRADIAPYQEKILEDTELGHWSLWTEELDSDAEQVIDLPTPMVARDPKSSINDGVVAIDFGTKSTVVVYQKDNVNIHPMRIGTGDLSKDIQAHHYENPTIMEFRDLNAFISAYSAKANKPYTRWQDLTISHTAKNALEGTDSSKFNTFLDEIKQWAGDKNRKLKVVGQQGKVIDLPPFLELTEDDFNPIEIYAYYLGLYINNLNNGIFMDYILSFPVTYEMPVRDKIIESFERGIKKSLPSELGADAIEQLTVTKGASEPAAYALTAFKAHNFDPVDDERIFYGVFDFGGGTTDFDFGIFREAQGVKERRFDYVIEHFGAGGDRFLGGENLLELLAFEVFKKNRVALLEAGIQFEKHPEKDAFAGSEQLLSYSQEAKNNTKKLCIALRPFWEEHDDFSIDSSSSLSITLTDSRGIQHSAFSLDVDEEELRQLLSDRIERGVENFFDALRLAFSHSEAQLSGIENVNIFLAGNSSQSSYVTALFEKHIALQDEEIGSEGQSHFKLFAPLGADKTNIEKPTGKTGVAFGLIESREGGNIKVIDRNVSGEDIRFKYYLGENRKGKFKPIVDRENKFNEWVEFIDAGYQKFELYYSEQPTSSTGKVLASDDSIKKKSIKLDLTDDEAMVYIKIISPTQIEYVIADEQGIKNNIYLNEPQSIEL
;
A
#
# COMPACT_ATOMS: atom_id res chain seq x y z
N MET A 1 8.04 24.86 14.45
CA MET A 1 7.07 23.76 14.60
C MET A 1 6.01 24.27 15.56
N ASP A 2 4.75 24.21 15.16
CA ASP A 2 3.65 24.81 15.92
C ASP A 2 2.79 23.69 16.52
N THR A 3 2.79 23.61 17.85
CA THR A 3 2.09 22.59 18.62
C THR A 3 1.25 23.23 19.72
N LYS A 4 0.21 22.53 20.17
CA LYS A 4 -0.60 22.94 21.32
C LYS A 4 -1.12 21.75 22.10
N ILE A 5 -1.27 21.94 23.41
CA ILE A 5 -1.90 20.96 24.28
C ILE A 5 -3.42 21.15 24.20
N ILE A 6 -4.13 20.10 23.84
CA ILE A 6 -5.58 20.07 23.77
C ILE A 6 -6.16 19.17 24.87
N SER A 7 -7.30 19.55 25.42
CA SER A 7 -8.09 18.73 26.35
C SER A 7 -9.41 18.26 25.74
N GLN A 8 -9.73 18.77 24.55
CA GLN A 8 -10.93 18.45 23.79
C GLN A 8 -10.53 18.22 22.34
N TRP A 9 -11.14 17.21 21.72
CA TRP A 9 -10.92 16.87 20.32
C TRP A 9 -12.23 16.95 19.56
N THR A 10 -12.28 17.81 18.55
CA THR A 10 -13.48 18.01 17.73
C THR A 10 -13.44 17.10 16.52
N LEU A 11 -14.48 16.30 16.32
CA LEU A 11 -14.63 15.43 15.15
C LEU A 11 -16.00 15.63 14.51
N SER A 12 -16.10 15.38 13.21
CA SER A 12 -17.42 15.23 12.61
C SER A 12 -18.14 14.00 13.20
N ASN A 13 -19.48 14.04 13.27
CA ASN A 13 -20.27 12.91 13.80
C ASN A 13 -19.94 11.56 13.12
N LYS A 14 -19.70 11.60 11.80
CA LYS A 14 -19.34 10.41 11.01
C LYS A 14 -17.98 9.85 11.44
N GLU A 15 -16.99 10.71 11.66
CA GLU A 15 -15.65 10.30 12.09
C GLU A 15 -15.63 9.78 13.53
N ALA A 16 -16.35 10.45 14.44
CA ALA A 16 -16.51 9.98 15.82
C ALA A 16 -17.13 8.57 15.85
N GLN A 17 -18.23 8.36 15.10
CA GLN A 17 -18.88 7.06 15.00
C GLN A 17 -17.95 5.98 14.41
N GLN A 18 -17.21 6.29 13.34
CA GLN A 18 -16.28 5.35 12.71
C GLN A 18 -15.11 4.97 13.63
N LYS A 19 -14.63 5.92 14.45
CA LYS A 19 -13.58 5.68 15.45
C LYS A 19 -14.15 5.05 16.75
N GLY A 20 -15.46 4.85 16.84
CA GLY A 20 -16.14 4.33 18.03
C GLY A 20 -15.98 5.26 19.24
N LEU A 21 -15.89 6.56 18.99
CA LEU A 21 -15.79 7.64 19.95
C LEU A 21 -17.12 8.40 20.01
N ASP A 22 -17.36 9.06 21.14
CA ASP A 22 -18.55 9.86 21.40
C ASP A 22 -18.16 11.03 22.30
N GLY A 23 -18.91 12.11 22.24
CA GLY A 23 -18.70 13.34 22.99
C GLY A 23 -19.08 13.24 24.46
N SER A 24 -19.75 12.18 24.88
CA SER A 24 -19.96 11.91 26.32
C SER A 24 -19.12 10.75 26.82
N PHE A 25 -18.56 10.91 28.03
CA PHE A 25 -17.84 9.86 28.74
C PHE A 25 -18.68 8.58 28.89
N ASP A 26 -19.98 8.72 29.14
CA ASP A 26 -20.90 7.59 29.31
C ASP A 26 -21.01 6.71 28.05
N ASN A 27 -21.11 7.32 26.87
CA ASN A 27 -21.17 6.58 25.62
C ASN A 27 -19.81 5.97 25.27
N MET A 28 -18.70 6.66 25.56
CA MET A 28 -17.37 6.07 25.40
C MET A 28 -17.17 4.82 26.27
N VAL A 29 -17.65 4.83 27.52
CA VAL A 29 -17.62 3.64 28.39
C VAL A 29 -18.53 2.53 27.85
N ALA A 30 -19.70 2.86 27.30
CA ALA A 30 -20.58 1.86 26.67
C ALA A 30 -19.88 1.13 25.50
N ASN A 31 -19.01 1.83 24.78
CA ASN A 31 -18.20 1.28 23.69
C ASN A 31 -16.94 0.50 24.15
N LEU A 32 -16.78 0.24 25.46
CA LEU A 32 -15.70 -0.59 26.02
C LEU A 32 -16.14 -2.02 26.35
N ASP A 33 -17.42 -2.38 26.22
CA ASP A 33 -17.92 -3.68 26.69
C ASP A 33 -17.14 -4.86 26.08
N GLU A 34 -16.90 -4.85 24.77
CA GLU A 34 -16.11 -5.90 24.11
C GLU A 34 -14.69 -6.02 24.69
N THR A 35 -14.00 -4.90 24.92
CA THR A 35 -12.66 -4.87 25.54
C THR A 35 -12.70 -5.41 26.96
N ILE A 36 -13.68 -4.99 27.76
CA ILE A 36 -13.87 -5.43 29.15
C ILE A 36 -14.13 -6.94 29.20
N GLN A 37 -15.04 -7.46 28.37
CA GLN A 37 -15.34 -8.89 28.33
C GLN A 37 -14.13 -9.72 27.87
N ALA A 38 -13.38 -9.25 26.87
CA ALA A 38 -12.18 -9.92 26.40
C ALA A 38 -11.09 -10.03 27.48
N GLU A 39 -10.87 -8.96 28.26
CA GLU A 39 -9.91 -8.95 29.34
C GLU A 39 -10.36 -9.77 30.57
N ILE A 40 -11.66 -9.79 30.87
CA ILE A 40 -12.25 -10.68 31.89
C ILE A 40 -12.05 -12.15 31.48
N ALA A 41 -12.33 -12.50 30.22
CA ALA A 41 -12.12 -13.85 29.71
C ALA A 41 -10.64 -14.26 29.80
N ALA A 42 -9.72 -13.36 29.44
CA ALA A 42 -8.29 -13.57 29.59
C ALA A 42 -7.88 -13.82 31.06
N PHE A 43 -8.45 -13.06 32.00
CA PHE A 43 -8.21 -13.22 33.43
C PHE A 43 -8.63 -14.61 33.91
N ILE A 44 -9.87 -15.01 33.62
CA ILE A 44 -10.45 -16.31 34.00
C ILE A 44 -9.62 -17.46 33.40
N ASN A 45 -9.18 -17.32 32.15
CA ASN A 45 -8.32 -18.31 31.47
C ASN A 45 -6.87 -18.35 31.99
N GLY A 46 -6.54 -17.58 33.02
CA GLY A 46 -5.23 -17.68 33.68
C GLY A 46 -4.11 -16.89 33.03
N GLN A 47 -4.39 -15.93 32.13
CA GLN A 47 -3.34 -15.05 31.59
C GLN A 47 -2.83 -14.10 32.69
N THR A 48 -1.51 -14.01 32.88
CA THR A 48 -0.92 -13.33 34.04
C THR A 48 -0.12 -12.05 33.75
N ASP A 49 0.11 -11.66 32.50
CA ASP A 49 0.70 -10.35 32.22
C ASP A 49 0.60 -10.00 30.72
N ASN A 50 0.15 -8.79 30.42
CA ASN A 50 0.28 -8.14 29.12
C ASN A 50 0.26 -6.62 29.37
N LYS A 51 1.31 -5.90 28.95
CA LYS A 51 1.44 -4.45 29.19
C LYS A 51 0.25 -3.66 28.63
N ASP A 52 -0.38 -4.19 27.59
CA ASP A 52 -1.45 -3.51 26.85
C ASP A 52 -2.86 -3.88 27.36
N LYS A 53 -3.00 -4.64 28.46
CA LYS A 53 -4.29 -5.07 29.03
C LYS A 53 -4.47 -4.55 30.46
N LEU A 54 -4.96 -3.31 30.58
CA LEU A 54 -5.03 -2.58 31.84
C LEU A 54 -6.01 -3.20 32.85
N LEU A 55 -7.17 -3.67 32.39
CA LEU A 55 -8.18 -4.31 33.24
C LEU A 55 -7.68 -5.66 33.76
N LEU A 56 -7.07 -6.47 32.90
CA LEU A 56 -6.46 -7.76 33.24
C LEU A 56 -5.40 -7.59 34.33
N LYS A 57 -4.55 -6.56 34.20
CA LYS A 57 -3.51 -6.25 35.18
C LYS A 57 -4.12 -5.87 36.53
N ALA A 58 -5.14 -5.01 36.54
CA ALA A 58 -5.85 -4.63 37.76
C ALA A 58 -6.51 -5.85 38.43
N LEU A 59 -7.16 -6.72 37.64
CA LEU A 59 -7.79 -7.95 38.11
C LEU A 59 -6.77 -8.91 38.74
N ASN A 60 -5.66 -9.20 38.06
CA ASN A 60 -4.61 -10.09 38.58
C ASN A 60 -3.96 -9.51 39.86
N LEU A 61 -3.71 -8.20 39.90
CA LEU A 61 -3.15 -7.55 41.08
C LEU A 61 -4.06 -7.69 42.31
N CYS A 62 -5.35 -7.38 42.17
CA CYS A 62 -6.30 -7.53 43.27
C CYS A 62 -6.52 -9.00 43.64
N PHE A 63 -6.64 -9.89 42.65
CA PHE A 63 -6.84 -11.32 42.91
C PHE A 63 -5.66 -11.95 43.65
N SER A 64 -4.42 -11.56 43.35
CA SER A 64 -3.23 -12.09 44.05
C SER A 64 -3.25 -11.88 45.56
N ILE A 65 -3.94 -10.83 46.03
CA ILE A 65 -4.09 -10.51 47.46
C ILE A 65 -5.10 -11.46 48.12
N VAL A 66 -6.16 -11.83 47.41
CA VAL A 66 -7.30 -12.62 47.93
C VAL A 66 -7.31 -14.06 47.44
N GLU A 67 -6.30 -14.48 46.68
CA GLU A 67 -6.27 -15.77 45.99
C GLU A 67 -6.47 -16.94 46.96
N SER A 68 -5.86 -16.87 48.14
CA SER A 68 -6.00 -17.89 49.17
C SER A 68 -7.44 -18.00 49.71
N GLU A 69 -8.13 -16.87 49.90
CA GLU A 69 -9.54 -16.83 50.32
C GLU A 69 -10.45 -17.39 49.22
N PHE A 70 -10.24 -16.97 47.98
CA PHE A 70 -11.03 -17.44 46.85
C PHE A 70 -10.79 -18.91 46.50
N LYS A 71 -9.63 -19.47 46.86
CA LYS A 71 -9.32 -20.91 46.80
C LYS A 71 -9.75 -21.70 48.03
N ALA A 72 -10.21 -21.06 49.11
CA ALA A 72 -10.68 -21.75 50.30
C ALA A 72 -11.84 -22.70 49.97
N ALA A 73 -11.92 -23.82 50.70
CA ALA A 73 -12.89 -24.88 50.38
C ALA A 73 -14.35 -24.40 50.40
N ARG A 74 -14.68 -23.44 51.27
CA ARG A 74 -16.07 -23.06 51.54
C ARG A 74 -16.36 -21.58 51.69
N TRP A 75 -15.62 -20.88 52.55
CA TRP A 75 -15.98 -19.55 53.01
C TRP A 75 -15.09 -18.45 52.43
N ILE A 76 -15.70 -17.33 52.05
CA ILE A 76 -15.01 -16.06 51.74
C ILE A 76 -15.72 -14.95 52.53
N SER A 77 -14.92 -14.09 53.18
CA SER A 77 -15.42 -12.98 54.00
C SER A 77 -15.36 -11.67 53.24
N PHE A 78 -16.44 -10.92 53.27
CA PHE A 78 -16.57 -9.59 52.69
C PHE A 78 -16.90 -8.56 53.78
N GLU A 79 -16.76 -7.27 53.44
CA GLU A 79 -17.18 -6.17 54.29
C GLU A 79 -18.68 -6.24 54.63
N GLY A 80 -19.07 -5.64 55.76
CA GLY A 80 -20.48 -5.52 56.16
C GLY A 80 -21.07 -6.81 56.74
N ASP A 81 -20.24 -7.65 57.35
CA ASP A 81 -20.62 -8.96 57.88
C ASP A 81 -21.25 -9.89 56.83
N ILE A 82 -20.71 -9.83 55.60
CA ILE A 82 -21.15 -10.64 54.47
C ILE A 82 -20.22 -11.83 54.27
N TYR A 83 -20.79 -13.03 54.16
CA TYR A 83 -20.03 -14.28 54.06
C TYR A 83 -20.56 -15.12 52.90
N LEU A 84 -19.72 -15.36 51.90
CA LEU A 84 -20.03 -16.27 50.79
C LEU A 84 -19.85 -17.72 51.24
N ASP A 85 -20.90 -18.51 51.08
CA ASP A 85 -20.91 -19.96 51.29
C ASP A 85 -20.93 -20.66 49.93
N LYS A 86 -19.81 -21.26 49.53
CA LYS A 86 -19.73 -22.04 48.29
C LYS A 86 -20.71 -23.22 48.26
N ASN A 87 -21.10 -23.75 49.42
CA ASN A 87 -22.08 -24.84 49.49
C ASN A 87 -23.51 -24.33 49.28
N ALA A 88 -23.80 -23.10 49.71
CA ALA A 88 -25.11 -22.47 49.51
C ALA A 88 -25.22 -21.76 48.14
N ASN A 89 -24.10 -21.60 47.43
CA ASN A 89 -23.96 -20.83 46.20
C ASN A 89 -24.43 -19.37 46.33
N GLY A 90 -23.96 -18.69 47.37
CA GLY A 90 -24.28 -17.29 47.60
C GLY A 90 -23.85 -16.75 48.96
N CYS A 91 -24.18 -15.49 49.22
CA CYS A 91 -23.74 -14.77 50.40
C CYS A 91 -24.82 -14.69 51.47
N TRP A 92 -24.40 -14.79 52.72
CA TRP A 92 -25.18 -14.53 53.93
C TRP A 92 -24.78 -13.19 54.53
N VAL A 93 -25.75 -12.45 55.09
CA VAL A 93 -25.44 -11.32 55.99
C VAL A 93 -25.68 -11.76 57.43
N ILE A 94 -24.62 -11.84 58.24
CA ILE A 94 -24.68 -12.37 59.62
C ILE A 94 -24.06 -11.35 60.57
N ARG A 95 -24.88 -10.43 61.09
CA ARG A 95 -24.40 -9.35 61.95
C ARG A 95 -24.23 -9.82 63.39
N GLU A 96 -23.05 -9.59 63.95
CA GLU A 96 -22.79 -9.89 65.38
C GLU A 96 -23.49 -8.88 66.30
N LYS A 97 -23.60 -7.62 65.84
CA LYS A 97 -24.30 -6.53 66.53
C LYS A 97 -25.40 -5.99 65.61
N ASP A 98 -26.62 -6.48 65.77
CA ASP A 98 -27.79 -6.09 64.97
C ASP A 98 -28.34 -4.70 65.35
N SER A 99 -27.51 -3.66 65.30
CA SER A 99 -27.87 -2.31 65.74
C SER A 99 -28.92 -1.63 64.86
N ASP A 100 -29.10 -2.10 63.62
CA ASP A 100 -30.08 -1.59 62.67
C ASP A 100 -31.35 -2.48 62.59
N GLY A 101 -31.41 -3.56 63.37
CA GLY A 101 -32.58 -4.44 63.46
C GLY A 101 -32.82 -5.28 62.20
N LEU A 102 -31.77 -5.60 61.43
CA LEU A 102 -31.84 -6.44 60.24
C LEU A 102 -32.45 -7.81 60.55
N HIS A 103 -32.10 -8.38 61.70
CA HIS A 103 -32.52 -9.70 62.13
C HIS A 103 -33.74 -9.67 63.05
N LYS A 104 -34.63 -8.67 62.92
CA LYS A 104 -35.86 -8.64 63.71
C LYS A 104 -36.70 -9.92 63.53
N PRO A 105 -37.40 -10.37 64.57
CA PRO A 105 -38.27 -11.53 64.50
C PRO A 105 -39.54 -11.25 63.67
N PHE A 106 -40.02 -12.26 62.94
CA PHE A 106 -41.31 -12.28 62.26
C PHE A 106 -42.09 -13.54 62.62
N PRO A 107 -43.44 -13.47 62.62
CA PRO A 107 -44.26 -14.63 62.94
C PRO A 107 -44.18 -15.69 61.84
N ASN A 108 -44.31 -16.94 62.26
CA ASN A 108 -44.45 -18.07 61.35
C ASN A 108 -45.71 -17.87 60.46
N GLY A 109 -45.57 -18.05 59.15
CA GLY A 109 -46.63 -17.76 58.18
C GLY A 109 -46.73 -16.28 57.76
N ALA A 110 -45.80 -15.40 58.16
CA ALA A 110 -45.73 -14.04 57.61
C ALA A 110 -45.47 -14.09 56.09
N GLY A 111 -45.92 -13.05 55.37
CA GLY A 111 -45.69 -12.97 53.92
C GLY A 111 -44.21 -12.74 53.60
N VAL A 112 -43.64 -13.46 52.64
CA VAL A 112 -42.25 -13.25 52.17
C VAL A 112 -42.02 -11.79 51.75
N ASN A 113 -43.04 -11.13 51.20
CA ASN A 113 -42.98 -9.72 50.80
C ASN A 113 -42.78 -8.77 52.00
N GLU A 114 -43.36 -9.08 53.15
CA GLU A 114 -43.20 -8.29 54.38
C GLU A 114 -41.77 -8.38 54.89
N VAL A 115 -41.24 -9.60 54.99
CA VAL A 115 -39.86 -9.84 55.41
C VAL A 115 -38.87 -9.23 54.42
N THR A 116 -39.10 -9.39 53.11
CA THR A 116 -38.25 -8.81 52.07
C THR A 116 -38.29 -7.28 52.08
N LYS A 117 -39.45 -6.67 52.36
CA LYS A 117 -39.56 -5.21 52.50
C LYS A 117 -38.72 -4.70 53.65
N HIS A 118 -38.72 -5.40 54.80
CA HIS A 118 -37.86 -5.08 55.93
C HIS A 118 -36.38 -5.24 55.60
N ILE A 119 -35.99 -6.35 54.96
CA ILE A 119 -34.61 -6.56 54.52
C ILE A 119 -34.15 -5.38 53.66
N ARG A 120 -34.95 -4.93 52.70
CA ARG A 120 -34.59 -3.80 51.83
C ARG A 120 -34.55 -2.45 52.54
N SER A 121 -35.36 -2.24 53.58
CA SER A 121 -35.33 -0.98 54.34
C SER A 121 -34.13 -0.89 55.28
N THR A 122 -33.58 -2.03 55.70
CA THR A 122 -32.50 -2.10 56.69
C THR A 122 -31.13 -2.36 56.05
N LEU A 123 -31.07 -3.28 55.09
CA LEU A 123 -29.88 -3.57 54.31
C LEU A 123 -29.91 -2.79 52.98
N ILE A 124 -29.40 -1.56 53.03
CA ILE A 124 -29.28 -0.68 51.87
C ILE A 124 -28.10 -1.15 51.03
N ASP A 125 -28.38 -1.95 50.01
CA ASP A 125 -27.41 -2.42 49.03
C ASP A 125 -27.90 -2.02 47.62
N PRO A 126 -27.19 -1.13 46.92
CA PRO A 126 -27.63 -0.65 45.62
C PRO A 126 -27.24 -1.60 44.47
N PHE A 127 -26.34 -2.58 44.71
CA PHE A 127 -25.97 -3.60 43.73
C PHE A 127 -26.94 -4.78 43.75
N ASN A 128 -27.44 -5.15 44.93
CA ASN A 128 -28.12 -6.44 45.13
C ASN A 128 -29.52 -6.34 45.69
N LYS A 129 -30.29 -7.41 45.45
CA LYS A 129 -31.60 -7.64 46.08
C LYS A 129 -31.54 -8.86 46.96
N TRP A 130 -31.28 -8.64 48.25
CA TRP A 130 -31.27 -9.67 49.29
C TRP A 130 -32.67 -10.26 49.52
N LYS A 131 -32.73 -11.57 49.77
CA LYS A 131 -33.98 -12.34 49.87
C LYS A 131 -34.02 -13.20 51.12
N VAL A 132 -35.22 -13.66 51.46
CA VAL A 132 -35.40 -14.78 52.39
C VAL A 132 -34.89 -16.07 51.72
N PRO A 133 -34.00 -16.85 52.36
CA PRO A 133 -33.47 -18.08 51.77
C PRO A 133 -34.56 -19.13 51.58
N LYS A 134 -34.38 -20.06 50.64
CA LYS A 134 -35.20 -21.29 50.58
C LYS A 134 -34.75 -22.24 51.69
N LYS A 135 -35.60 -23.20 52.07
CA LYS A 135 -35.28 -24.21 53.09
C LYS A 135 -33.96 -24.93 52.79
N SER A 136 -33.77 -25.39 51.55
CA SER A 136 -32.56 -26.11 51.14
C SER A 136 -31.28 -25.29 51.32
N VAL A 137 -31.33 -23.99 51.00
CA VAL A 137 -30.22 -23.05 51.16
C VAL A 137 -29.96 -22.78 52.64
N LEU A 138 -31.03 -22.57 53.42
CA LEU A 138 -30.92 -22.36 54.86
C LEU A 138 -30.24 -23.55 55.57
N MET A 139 -30.47 -24.78 55.11
CA MET A 139 -29.82 -25.97 55.70
C MET A 139 -28.30 -25.94 55.54
N CYS A 140 -27.72 -25.19 54.59
CA CYS A 140 -26.26 -25.11 54.43
C CYS A 140 -25.57 -24.53 55.68
N ILE A 141 -26.24 -23.62 56.41
CA ILE A 141 -25.69 -23.01 57.63
C ILE A 141 -26.12 -23.71 58.93
N HIS A 142 -26.67 -24.93 58.81
CA HIS A 142 -26.97 -25.82 59.92
C HIS A 142 -25.93 -26.94 59.97
N GLN A 143 -25.54 -27.36 61.18
CA GLN A 143 -24.55 -28.42 61.39
C GLN A 143 -23.24 -28.20 60.62
N LEU A 144 -22.69 -26.99 60.74
CA LEU A 144 -21.37 -26.60 60.23
C LEU A 144 -20.28 -27.52 60.81
N ASN A 145 -19.73 -28.37 59.95
CA ASN A 145 -18.64 -29.30 60.29
C ASN A 145 -17.25 -28.64 60.25
N GLU A 146 -17.17 -27.41 59.77
CA GLU A 146 -15.93 -26.64 59.58
C GLU A 146 -15.99 -25.34 60.37
N LYS A 147 -14.82 -24.80 60.74
CA LYS A 147 -14.73 -23.52 61.46
C LYS A 147 -15.23 -22.38 60.56
N ALA A 148 -16.41 -21.85 60.89
CA ALA A 148 -16.99 -20.72 60.19
C ALA A 148 -16.23 -19.41 60.48
N PRO A 149 -16.19 -18.46 59.53
CA PRO A 149 -15.57 -17.14 59.74
C PRO A 149 -16.39 -16.20 60.63
N PHE A 150 -17.57 -16.63 61.07
CA PHE A 150 -18.49 -15.90 61.93
C PHE A 150 -18.77 -16.66 63.24
N PRO A 151 -19.27 -15.98 64.29
CA PRO A 151 -19.59 -16.63 65.56
C PRO A 151 -20.59 -17.78 65.39
N SER A 152 -20.17 -19.00 65.72
CA SER A 152 -20.98 -20.21 65.66
C SER A 152 -21.09 -20.88 67.03
N HIS A 153 -22.25 -21.47 67.32
CA HIS A 153 -22.51 -22.24 68.53
C HIS A 153 -23.28 -23.50 68.17
N ASN A 154 -22.87 -24.66 68.72
CA ASN A 154 -23.41 -25.99 68.39
C ASN A 154 -23.52 -26.23 66.87
N ASN A 155 -22.44 -25.96 66.13
CA ASN A 155 -22.37 -26.14 64.68
C ASN A 155 -23.45 -25.35 63.91
N SER A 156 -23.94 -24.22 64.42
CA SER A 156 -24.91 -23.35 63.73
C SER A 156 -24.62 -21.88 64.00
N VAL A 157 -25.22 -20.97 63.23
CA VAL A 157 -25.11 -19.53 63.48
C VAL A 157 -25.70 -19.19 64.85
N SER A 158 -24.87 -18.63 65.74
CA SER A 158 -25.19 -18.49 67.16
C SER A 158 -26.46 -17.65 67.42
N SER A 159 -27.38 -18.21 68.20
CA SER A 159 -28.64 -17.57 68.62
C SER A 159 -28.43 -16.38 69.56
N ASN A 160 -27.28 -16.29 70.22
CA ASN A 160 -26.97 -15.21 71.16
C ASN A 160 -26.85 -13.85 70.46
N TYR A 161 -26.46 -13.84 69.18
CA TYR A 161 -26.28 -12.62 68.39
C TYR A 161 -27.52 -12.27 67.56
N LEU A 162 -28.21 -13.30 67.05
CA LEU A 162 -29.39 -13.11 66.21
C LEU A 162 -30.71 -13.04 67.02
N GLY A 163 -30.67 -13.13 68.35
CA GLY A 163 -31.84 -12.96 69.23
C GLY A 163 -32.89 -14.08 69.19
N SER A 164 -32.69 -15.12 68.38
CA SER A 164 -33.59 -16.28 68.27
C SER A 164 -32.81 -17.53 67.86
N SER A 165 -33.33 -18.72 68.21
CA SER A 165 -32.83 -20.01 67.68
C SER A 165 -33.63 -20.48 66.45
N ILE A 166 -34.54 -19.65 65.94
CA ILE A 166 -35.46 -20.00 64.88
C ILE A 166 -35.10 -19.19 63.65
N ARG A 167 -34.77 -19.88 62.55
CA ARG A 167 -34.34 -19.28 61.28
C ARG A 167 -35.45 -19.39 60.25
N LEU A 168 -35.77 -18.27 59.62
CA LEU A 168 -36.84 -18.22 58.62
C LEU A 168 -36.34 -18.67 57.25
N TYR A 169 -37.16 -19.47 56.58
CA TYR A 169 -37.02 -19.80 55.17
C TYR A 169 -38.32 -19.51 54.43
N SER A 170 -38.24 -19.31 53.11
CA SER A 170 -39.39 -19.08 52.25
C SER A 170 -39.94 -20.38 51.65
N GLU A 171 -41.27 -20.50 51.64
CA GLU A 171 -42.02 -21.57 50.97
C GLU A 171 -43.43 -21.06 50.63
N ASN A 172 -43.90 -21.27 49.40
CA ASN A 172 -45.25 -20.87 48.94
C ASN A 172 -45.67 -19.41 49.28
N ASN A 173 -44.78 -18.43 49.09
CA ASN A 173 -44.95 -16.99 49.42
C ASN A 173 -45.06 -16.63 50.92
N TYR A 174 -44.88 -17.60 51.82
CA TYR A 174 -44.83 -17.38 53.26
C TYR A 174 -43.46 -17.77 53.81
N VAL A 175 -43.16 -17.29 55.02
CA VAL A 175 -41.95 -17.68 55.75
C VAL A 175 -42.29 -18.68 56.85
N TYR A 176 -41.42 -19.67 57.03
CA TYR A 176 -41.54 -20.68 58.06
C TYR A 176 -40.27 -20.80 58.88
N GLY A 177 -40.42 -21.06 60.18
CA GLY A 177 -39.30 -21.22 61.10
C GLY A 177 -38.69 -22.61 61.08
N HIS A 178 -37.36 -22.68 61.13
CA HIS A 178 -36.60 -23.90 61.39
C HIS A 178 -35.68 -23.69 62.60
N HIS A 179 -35.61 -24.68 63.49
CA HIS A 179 -34.81 -24.57 64.71
C HIS A 179 -33.33 -24.86 64.42
N SER A 180 -32.43 -23.96 64.85
CA SER A 180 -31.01 -23.98 64.46
C SER A 180 -30.21 -25.21 64.95
N SER A 181 -30.72 -25.93 65.96
CA SER A 181 -30.05 -27.09 66.57
C SER A 181 -30.76 -28.44 66.46
N ASN A 182 -31.93 -28.54 65.82
CA ASN A 182 -32.78 -29.76 65.89
C ASN A 182 -32.92 -30.48 64.54
N SER A 183 -32.72 -31.81 64.56
CA SER A 183 -33.00 -32.75 63.47
C SER A 183 -34.49 -33.14 63.35
N ILE A 184 -35.40 -32.41 64.01
CA ILE A 184 -36.82 -32.76 64.09
C ILE A 184 -37.66 -31.84 63.19
N THR A 185 -38.17 -32.43 62.10
CA THR A 185 -39.26 -31.89 61.27
C THR A 185 -40.58 -31.99 62.04
N SER A 186 -40.86 -31.07 62.95
CA SER A 186 -42.21 -30.94 63.50
C SER A 186 -42.80 -29.59 63.11
N ASN A 187 -44.03 -29.61 62.61
CA ASN A 187 -44.87 -28.44 62.29
C ASN A 187 -45.26 -27.64 63.56
N ALA A 188 -44.39 -27.60 64.57
CA ALA A 188 -44.63 -26.86 65.80
C ALA A 188 -44.67 -25.36 65.46
N THR A 189 -45.78 -24.73 65.82
CA THR A 189 -46.00 -23.28 65.79
C THR A 189 -45.00 -22.60 66.73
N TYR A 190 -43.85 -22.25 66.17
CA TYR A 190 -42.93 -21.31 66.78
C TYR A 190 -43.49 -19.89 66.63
N ASN A 191 -43.52 -19.13 67.72
CA ASN A 191 -44.22 -17.84 67.72
C ASN A 191 -43.52 -16.79 66.86
N ASP A 192 -42.18 -16.71 66.84
CA ASP A 192 -41.44 -15.84 65.91
C ASP A 192 -40.04 -16.36 65.56
N GLY A 193 -39.57 -16.12 64.33
CA GLY A 193 -38.22 -16.47 63.86
C GLY A 193 -37.51 -15.32 63.17
N VAL A 194 -36.19 -15.44 62.97
CA VAL A 194 -35.36 -14.39 62.35
C VAL A 194 -34.90 -14.81 60.97
N CYS A 195 -34.92 -13.87 60.02
CA CYS A 195 -34.38 -14.10 58.69
C CYS A 195 -32.89 -13.76 58.67
N ILE A 196 -32.07 -14.65 58.10
CA ILE A 196 -30.70 -14.32 57.68
C ILE A 196 -30.79 -14.02 56.18
N PRO A 197 -30.64 -12.75 55.75
CA PRO A 197 -30.73 -12.40 54.34
C PRO A 197 -29.72 -13.17 53.50
N PHE A 198 -30.16 -13.62 52.33
CA PHE A 198 -29.35 -14.40 51.41
C PHE A 198 -29.33 -13.78 50.01
N LEU A 199 -28.15 -13.77 49.40
CA LEU A 199 -27.90 -13.33 48.03
C LEU A 199 -27.39 -14.51 47.20
N ALA A 200 -28.28 -15.09 46.39
CA ALA A 200 -27.95 -16.22 45.54
C ALA A 200 -27.12 -15.80 44.32
N PHE A 201 -26.13 -16.62 43.96
CA PHE A 201 -25.38 -16.48 42.70
C PHE A 201 -26.09 -17.27 41.59
N ARG A 202 -25.99 -16.82 40.33
CA ARG A 202 -26.78 -17.37 39.21
C ARG A 202 -26.38 -18.79 38.80
N SER A 203 -25.10 -19.13 38.94
CA SER A 203 -24.53 -20.44 38.63
C SER A 203 -23.61 -20.88 39.77
N GLN A 204 -23.41 -22.20 39.92
CA GLN A 204 -22.44 -22.73 40.87
C GLN A 204 -21.04 -22.52 40.30
N MET A 205 -20.31 -21.52 40.81
CA MET A 205 -18.97 -21.20 40.35
C MET A 205 -17.93 -21.93 41.20
N THR A 206 -17.22 -22.88 40.59
CA THR A 206 -16.10 -23.59 41.22
C THR A 206 -14.75 -22.93 40.94
N ASP A 207 -14.66 -22.14 39.87
CA ASP A 207 -13.46 -21.40 39.52
C ASP A 207 -13.29 -20.14 40.39
N ALA A 208 -12.11 -20.00 40.99
CA ALA A 208 -11.81 -18.94 41.94
C ALA A 208 -11.80 -17.55 41.28
N LYS A 209 -11.36 -17.45 40.02
CA LYS A 209 -11.29 -16.19 39.28
C LYS A 209 -12.67 -15.76 38.77
N ALA A 210 -13.47 -16.68 38.24
CA ALA A 210 -14.85 -16.41 37.88
C ALA A 210 -15.68 -15.94 39.10
N LEU A 211 -15.47 -16.57 40.25
CA LEU A 211 -16.11 -16.19 41.51
C LEU A 211 -15.67 -14.79 41.98
N PHE A 212 -14.42 -14.42 41.76
CA PHE A 212 -13.91 -13.07 42.02
C PHE A 212 -14.58 -12.03 41.14
N ILE A 213 -14.74 -12.30 39.84
CA ILE A 213 -15.48 -11.41 38.91
C ILE A 213 -16.94 -11.25 39.32
N GLU A 214 -17.63 -12.35 39.66
CA GLU A 214 -19.02 -12.29 40.14
C GLU A 214 -19.14 -11.47 41.42
N SER A 215 -18.14 -11.54 42.32
CA SER A 215 -18.11 -10.73 43.54
C SER A 215 -18.02 -9.23 43.23
N ILE A 216 -17.23 -8.85 42.22
CA ILE A 216 -17.12 -7.45 41.74
C ILE A 216 -18.45 -6.98 41.12
N TYR A 217 -19.09 -7.79 40.27
CA TYR A 217 -20.42 -7.46 39.72
C TYR A 217 -21.51 -7.33 40.78
N LYS A 218 -21.34 -8.01 41.92
CA LYS A 218 -22.22 -7.90 43.09
C LYS A 218 -21.80 -6.75 44.03
N GLY A 219 -20.76 -5.97 43.73
CA GLY A 219 -20.28 -4.89 44.59
C GLY A 219 -19.76 -5.37 45.96
N LEU A 220 -19.38 -6.64 46.09
CA LEU A 220 -18.91 -7.22 47.33
C LEU A 220 -17.40 -6.98 47.49
N THR A 221 -16.95 -6.42 48.61
CA THR A 221 -15.53 -6.12 48.85
C THR A 221 -14.90 -7.12 49.81
N PRO A 222 -13.94 -7.96 49.37
CA PRO A 222 -13.23 -8.87 50.26
C PRO A 222 -12.56 -8.09 51.39
N VAL A 223 -12.51 -8.67 52.60
CA VAL A 223 -11.99 -7.96 53.78
C VAL A 223 -10.55 -7.46 53.55
N LEU A 224 -9.71 -8.24 52.87
CA LEU A 224 -8.32 -7.88 52.54
C LEU A 224 -8.21 -6.74 51.51
N LEU A 225 -9.29 -6.40 50.81
CA LEU A 225 -9.33 -5.36 49.77
C LEU A 225 -10.16 -4.12 50.19
N ASN A 226 -10.62 -4.02 51.44
CA ASN A 226 -11.50 -2.93 51.91
C ASN A 226 -10.96 -1.52 51.53
N SER A 227 -9.68 -1.26 51.79
CA SER A 227 -9.04 0.03 51.46
C SER A 227 -8.29 0.03 50.12
N ASN A 228 -8.47 -0.99 49.28
CA ASN A 228 -7.75 -1.10 48.02
C ASN A 228 -8.43 -0.24 46.93
N VAL A 229 -7.77 0.85 46.56
CA VAL A 229 -8.29 1.80 45.56
C VAL A 229 -8.45 1.16 44.18
N ILE A 230 -7.60 0.21 43.80
CA ILE A 230 -7.68 -0.49 42.50
C ILE A 230 -8.93 -1.38 42.46
N TYR A 231 -9.27 -2.04 43.56
CA TYR A 231 -10.50 -2.81 43.66
C TYR A 231 -11.75 -1.93 43.53
N GLN A 232 -11.73 -0.72 44.08
CA GLN A 232 -12.80 0.26 43.90
C GLN A 232 -12.93 0.68 42.42
N TYR A 233 -11.81 0.88 41.71
CA TYR A 233 -11.83 1.13 40.26
C TYR A 233 -12.45 -0.05 39.49
N LEU A 234 -12.15 -1.29 39.89
CA LEU A 234 -12.74 -2.49 39.28
C LEU A 234 -14.26 -2.57 39.49
N ILE A 235 -14.76 -2.26 40.70
CA ILE A 235 -16.20 -2.18 40.98
C ILE A 235 -16.87 -1.19 40.02
N VAL A 236 -16.31 0.01 39.86
CA VAL A 236 -16.88 1.02 38.96
C VAL A 236 -16.81 0.57 37.51
N ALA A 237 -15.66 0.09 37.04
CA ALA A 237 -15.47 -0.31 35.65
C ALA A 237 -16.45 -1.42 35.21
N LEU A 238 -16.66 -2.45 36.05
CA LEU A 238 -17.54 -3.57 35.73
C LEU A 238 -19.03 -3.25 35.92
N ASN A 239 -19.38 -2.23 36.71
CA ASN A 239 -20.78 -1.92 37.05
C ASN A 239 -21.23 -0.53 36.57
N TYR A 240 -20.49 0.10 35.65
CA TYR A 240 -20.72 1.49 35.25
C TYR A 240 -22.12 1.74 34.67
N SER A 241 -22.71 0.72 34.02
CA SER A 241 -24.08 0.75 33.48
C SER A 241 -25.15 0.84 34.58
N ASN A 242 -24.84 0.43 35.81
CA ASN A 242 -25.70 0.59 36.99
C ASN A 242 -25.28 1.83 37.81
N LYS A 243 -25.54 3.01 37.25
CA LYS A 243 -25.18 4.31 37.84
C LYS A 243 -25.59 4.46 39.31
N ALA A 244 -26.79 4.02 39.64
CA ALA A 244 -27.30 4.08 41.01
C ALA A 244 -26.46 3.26 42.01
N ALA A 245 -25.87 2.14 41.58
CA ALA A 245 -25.01 1.30 42.42
C ALA A 245 -23.62 1.89 42.63
N VAL A 246 -23.04 2.50 41.60
CA VAL A 246 -21.68 3.03 41.64
C VAL A 246 -21.61 4.50 42.07
N GLU A 247 -22.74 5.17 42.37
CA GLU A 247 -22.77 6.58 42.79
C GLU A 247 -21.86 6.87 43.99
N GLN A 248 -21.79 5.96 44.97
CA GLN A 248 -20.88 6.09 46.12
C GLN A 248 -19.38 6.04 45.76
N PHE A 249 -19.07 5.58 44.54
CA PHE A 249 -17.73 5.47 43.97
C PHE A 249 -17.54 6.36 42.73
N LYS A 250 -18.38 7.39 42.54
CA LYS A 250 -18.39 8.17 41.29
C LYS A 250 -17.04 8.77 40.86
N ASP A 251 -16.16 9.09 41.81
CA ASP A 251 -14.82 9.64 41.53
C ASP A 251 -13.76 8.53 41.25
N LYS A 252 -14.20 7.27 41.12
CA LYS A 252 -13.34 6.09 40.91
C LYS A 252 -13.39 5.61 39.45
N THR A 253 -13.39 6.54 38.52
CA THR A 253 -13.43 6.31 37.06
C THR A 253 -12.06 6.11 36.43
N LYS A 254 -10.96 6.28 37.18
CA LYS A 254 -9.58 6.27 36.65
C LYS A 254 -9.25 5.09 35.73
N LEU A 255 -9.71 3.87 36.04
CA LEU A 255 -9.46 2.71 35.16
C LEU A 255 -10.21 2.83 33.83
N LEU A 256 -11.46 3.34 33.85
CA LEU A 256 -12.23 3.61 32.63
C LEU A 256 -11.58 4.72 31.80
N GLU A 257 -11.13 5.80 32.46
CA GLU A 257 -10.39 6.88 31.81
C GLU A 257 -9.12 6.36 31.12
N GLN A 258 -8.35 5.48 31.76
CA GLN A 258 -7.17 4.87 31.17
C GLN A 258 -7.50 3.94 29.99
N LEU A 259 -8.59 3.17 30.07
CA LEU A 259 -9.05 2.33 28.95
C LEU A 259 -9.50 3.17 27.75
N ILE A 260 -10.20 4.29 27.99
CA ILE A 260 -10.58 5.25 26.95
C ILE A 260 -9.34 5.90 26.35
N GLN A 261 -8.41 6.37 27.19
CA GLN A 261 -7.15 6.96 26.74
C GLN A 261 -6.37 5.99 25.84
N GLN A 262 -6.23 4.72 26.26
CA GLN A 262 -5.55 3.70 25.47
C GLN A 262 -6.24 3.46 24.12
N LYS A 263 -7.59 3.46 24.09
CA LYS A 263 -8.35 3.37 22.83
C LYS A 263 -8.04 4.54 21.89
N ILE A 264 -8.05 5.77 22.40
CA ILE A 264 -7.72 6.97 21.63
C ILE A 264 -6.27 6.93 21.14
N PHE A 265 -5.33 6.57 22.01
CA PHE A 265 -3.92 6.42 21.66
C PHE A 265 -3.75 5.42 20.52
N ASN A 266 -4.36 4.24 20.61
CA ASN A 266 -4.30 3.24 19.54
C ASN A 266 -4.89 3.75 18.22
N ILE A 267 -5.98 4.51 18.25
CA ILE A 267 -6.59 5.10 17.05
C ILE A 267 -5.62 6.06 16.33
N LEU A 268 -4.90 6.88 17.09
CA LEU A 268 -3.97 7.88 16.54
C LEU A 268 -2.64 7.24 16.12
N LEU A 269 -2.01 6.46 17.01
CA LEU A 269 -0.69 5.88 16.79
C LEU A 269 -0.67 4.81 15.68
N LEU A 270 -1.80 4.13 15.44
CA LEU A 270 -1.93 3.10 14.42
C LEU A 270 -2.56 3.60 13.12
N GLU A 271 -2.85 4.89 12.97
CA GLU A 271 -3.62 5.41 11.84
C GLU A 271 -2.98 5.06 10.50
N ASP A 272 -1.68 5.33 10.33
CA ASP A 272 -0.97 5.02 9.09
C ASP A 272 -0.43 3.58 9.03
N PHE A 273 -0.33 2.89 10.18
CA PHE A 273 -0.12 1.44 10.22
C PHE A 273 -1.29 0.70 9.56
N ILE A 274 -2.53 1.08 9.92
CA ILE A 274 -3.73 0.47 9.34
C ILE A 274 -3.84 0.80 7.84
N ARG A 275 -3.53 2.04 7.45
CA ARG A 275 -3.74 2.52 6.07
C ARG A 275 -2.66 2.04 5.10
N ALA A 276 -1.42 1.97 5.53
CA ALA A 276 -0.27 1.75 4.66
C ALA A 276 0.82 0.82 5.24
N ASP A 277 0.61 0.17 6.39
CA ASP A 277 1.62 -0.68 7.06
C ASP A 277 2.91 0.07 7.42
N ILE A 278 2.78 1.37 7.70
CA ILE A 278 3.84 2.20 8.28
C ILE A 278 3.94 1.87 9.76
N ALA A 279 5.16 1.72 10.29
CA ALA A 279 5.37 1.37 11.69
C ALA A 279 4.57 2.30 12.64
N PRO A 280 3.91 1.75 13.69
CA PRO A 280 3.16 2.55 14.65
C PRO A 280 3.98 3.71 15.20
N TYR A 281 3.34 4.87 15.33
CA TYR A 281 4.00 6.04 15.92
C TYR A 281 4.33 5.79 17.39
N GLN A 282 5.43 6.40 17.86
CA GLN A 282 5.79 6.32 19.27
C GLN A 282 4.81 7.15 20.10
N GLU A 283 4.39 6.61 21.25
CA GLU A 283 3.43 7.24 22.17
C GLU A 283 3.78 8.69 22.54
N LYS A 284 5.08 9.01 22.60
CA LYS A 284 5.59 10.36 22.87
C LYS A 284 5.06 11.43 21.92
N ILE A 285 4.63 11.08 20.71
CA ILE A 285 4.01 12.03 19.78
C ILE A 285 2.74 12.68 20.33
N LEU A 286 2.04 12.01 21.26
CA LEU A 286 0.82 12.52 21.88
C LEU A 286 1.08 13.28 23.18
N GLU A 287 2.30 13.23 23.71
CA GLU A 287 2.65 13.77 25.04
C GLU A 287 3.70 14.89 24.98
N ASP A 288 4.63 14.83 24.02
CA ASP A 288 5.75 15.75 23.90
C ASP A 288 5.36 16.99 23.08
N THR A 289 5.59 18.17 23.66
CA THR A 289 5.26 19.45 23.03
C THR A 289 6.09 19.73 21.78
N GLU A 290 7.20 19.03 21.55
CA GLU A 290 8.02 19.17 20.33
C GLU A 290 7.62 18.19 19.21
N LEU A 291 6.56 17.39 19.38
CA LEU A 291 6.16 16.38 18.40
C LEU A 291 4.73 16.60 17.88
N GLY A 292 3.71 16.27 18.67
CA GLY A 292 2.28 16.43 18.34
C GLY A 292 1.73 15.64 17.15
N HIS A 293 0.41 15.45 17.11
CA HIS A 293 -0.30 14.70 16.06
C HIS A 293 -1.21 15.60 15.20
N TRP A 294 -1.22 15.41 13.88
CA TRP A 294 -1.99 16.24 12.94
C TRP A 294 -3.50 16.07 13.09
N SER A 295 -4.00 14.85 13.26
CA SER A 295 -5.44 14.56 13.39
C SER A 295 -6.09 15.18 14.64
N LEU A 296 -5.29 15.76 15.55
CA LEU A 296 -5.76 16.51 16.72
C LEU A 296 -5.88 18.03 16.43
N TRP A 297 -5.45 18.50 15.26
CA TRP A 297 -5.45 19.91 14.85
C TRP A 297 -6.74 20.29 14.11
N THR A 298 -7.87 20.25 14.81
CA THR A 298 -9.21 20.29 14.19
C THR A 298 -9.90 21.65 14.22
N GLU A 299 -9.26 22.69 14.75
CA GLU A 299 -9.88 24.02 14.96
C GLU A 299 -10.14 24.81 13.66
N GLU A 300 -9.53 24.42 12.54
CA GLU A 300 -9.67 25.09 11.24
C GLU A 300 -10.60 24.33 10.26
N LEU A 301 -11.28 23.27 10.70
CA LEU A 301 -12.17 22.49 9.85
C LEU A 301 -13.58 23.12 9.83
N ASP A 302 -14.06 23.54 8.66
CA ASP A 302 -15.47 23.87 8.45
C ASP A 302 -16.27 22.56 8.34
N SER A 303 -17.04 22.18 9.36
CA SER A 303 -17.93 21.03 9.24
C SER A 303 -19.32 21.24 9.84
N ASP A 304 -20.33 20.76 9.12
CA ASP A 304 -21.70 20.67 9.60
C ASP A 304 -21.82 19.46 10.55
N ALA A 305 -22.25 19.74 11.79
CA ALA A 305 -22.52 18.77 12.86
C ALA A 305 -21.27 18.05 13.43
N GLU A 306 -20.62 18.76 14.36
CA GLU A 306 -19.46 18.32 15.12
C GLU A 306 -19.82 17.74 16.49
N GLN A 307 -18.93 16.88 16.97
CA GLN A 307 -18.94 16.36 18.33
C GLN A 307 -17.61 16.70 19.01
N VAL A 308 -17.70 17.29 20.19
CA VAL A 308 -16.53 17.58 21.05
C VAL A 308 -16.32 16.39 21.97
N ILE A 309 -15.15 15.77 21.88
CA ILE A 309 -14.73 14.64 22.71
C ILE A 309 -13.82 15.16 23.81
N ASP A 310 -14.25 15.03 25.06
CA ASP A 310 -13.40 15.32 26.22
C ASP A 310 -12.31 14.25 26.35
N LEU A 311 -11.04 14.67 26.28
CA LEU A 311 -9.90 13.78 26.40
C LEU A 311 -9.64 13.49 27.89
N PRO A 312 -9.49 12.21 28.31
CA PRO A 312 -9.21 11.87 29.71
C PRO A 312 -7.93 12.53 30.24
N THR A 313 -6.95 12.71 29.35
CA THR A 313 -5.69 13.42 29.61
C THR A 313 -5.42 14.36 28.44
N PRO A 314 -4.87 15.56 28.68
CA PRO A 314 -4.46 16.44 27.60
C PRO A 314 -3.45 15.77 26.66
N MET A 315 -3.56 16.03 25.36
CA MET A 315 -2.68 15.48 24.31
C MET A 315 -2.11 16.63 23.47
N VAL A 316 -1.04 16.37 22.71
CA VAL A 316 -0.39 17.39 21.88
C VAL A 316 -0.88 17.29 20.43
N ALA A 317 -1.50 18.36 19.95
CA ALA A 317 -1.82 18.57 18.54
C ALA A 317 -0.67 19.31 17.85
N ARG A 318 -0.41 18.99 16.58
CA ARG A 318 0.57 19.69 15.74
C ARG A 318 -0.10 20.24 14.50
N ASP A 319 0.19 21.49 14.16
CA ASP A 319 -0.23 22.10 12.92
C ASP A 319 0.48 21.41 11.73
N PRO A 320 -0.26 20.75 10.82
CA PRO A 320 0.34 20.18 9.61
C PRO A 320 1.03 21.23 8.73
N LYS A 321 0.59 22.51 8.71
CA LYS A 321 1.26 23.58 7.95
C LYS A 321 2.68 23.83 8.45
N SER A 322 2.91 23.74 9.77
CA SER A 322 4.25 23.82 10.36
C SER A 322 5.16 22.61 10.07
N SER A 323 4.63 21.62 9.34
CA SER A 323 5.31 20.38 8.93
C SER A 323 5.61 20.33 7.44
N ILE A 324 5.25 21.38 6.68
CA ILE A 324 5.63 21.51 5.28
C ILE A 324 7.15 21.69 5.20
N ASN A 325 7.79 20.85 4.39
CA ASN A 325 9.19 20.98 4.04
C ASN A 325 9.31 21.95 2.86
N ASP A 326 10.32 22.82 2.84
CA ASP A 326 10.70 23.65 1.68
C ASP A 326 11.45 22.83 0.59
N GLY A 327 11.28 21.52 0.65
CA GLY A 327 12.00 20.54 -0.16
C GLY A 327 11.20 20.05 -1.35
N VAL A 328 11.87 19.28 -2.21
CA VAL A 328 11.29 18.70 -3.42
C VAL A 328 11.42 17.18 -3.43
N VAL A 329 10.42 16.50 -3.97
CA VAL A 329 10.41 15.06 -4.18
C VAL A 329 10.52 14.76 -5.67
N ALA A 330 11.44 13.89 -6.05
CA ALA A 330 11.53 13.37 -7.40
C ALA A 330 11.09 11.90 -7.43
N ILE A 331 10.19 11.59 -8.35
CA ILE A 331 9.63 10.26 -8.53
C ILE A 331 9.99 9.78 -9.93
N ASP A 332 10.81 8.74 -10.00
CA ASP A 332 10.97 7.95 -11.20
C ASP A 332 9.91 6.84 -11.22
N PHE A 333 8.79 7.11 -11.87
CA PHE A 333 7.70 6.16 -12.03
C PHE A 333 8.06 5.17 -13.12
N GLY A 334 8.85 4.14 -12.82
CA GLY A 334 9.32 3.14 -13.79
C GLY A 334 8.33 1.99 -14.03
N THR A 335 8.49 1.31 -15.18
CA THR A 335 7.60 0.20 -15.62
C THR A 335 7.56 -0.97 -14.65
N LYS A 336 8.69 -1.27 -13.99
CA LYS A 336 8.82 -2.41 -13.07
C LYS A 336 9.17 -2.01 -11.65
N SER A 337 9.84 -0.88 -11.48
CA SER A 337 10.16 -0.32 -10.17
C SER A 337 9.98 1.19 -10.20
N THR A 338 9.48 1.73 -9.09
CA THR A 338 9.38 3.16 -8.82
C THR A 338 10.48 3.56 -7.84
N VAL A 339 11.24 4.60 -8.16
CA VAL A 339 12.23 5.19 -7.24
C VAL A 339 11.72 6.54 -6.76
N VAL A 340 11.80 6.77 -5.45
CA VAL A 340 11.43 8.04 -4.83
C VAL A 340 12.66 8.58 -4.12
N VAL A 341 13.05 9.82 -4.44
CA VAL A 341 14.09 10.55 -3.72
C VAL A 341 13.57 11.91 -3.30
N TYR A 342 14.14 12.47 -2.24
CA TYR A 342 13.74 13.79 -1.77
C TYR A 342 14.96 14.61 -1.33
N GLN A 343 14.81 15.92 -1.42
CA GLN A 343 15.74 16.91 -0.88
C GLN A 343 14.96 17.76 0.13
N LYS A 344 15.51 17.96 1.35
CA LYS A 344 14.92 18.82 2.39
C LYS A 344 15.68 20.14 2.51
N ASP A 345 16.19 20.44 3.71
CA ASP A 345 16.75 21.75 4.08
C ASP A 345 18.21 21.95 3.62
N ASN A 346 18.80 20.95 2.97
CA ASN A 346 20.17 21.00 2.47
C ASN A 346 20.25 20.40 1.06
N VAL A 347 21.44 20.46 0.46
CA VAL A 347 21.65 19.99 -0.92
C VAL A 347 21.72 18.46 -1.06
N ASN A 348 21.64 17.70 0.05
CA ASN A 348 21.72 16.24 -0.01
C ASN A 348 20.40 15.65 -0.50
N ILE A 349 20.51 14.64 -1.35
CA ILE A 349 19.39 13.89 -1.91
C ILE A 349 19.32 12.54 -1.19
N HIS A 350 18.14 12.18 -0.69
CA HIS A 350 17.93 10.97 0.09
C HIS A 350 16.90 10.06 -0.60
N PRO A 351 17.20 8.75 -0.79
CA PRO A 351 16.23 7.80 -1.33
C PRO A 351 15.22 7.34 -0.27
N MET A 352 14.00 7.00 -0.71
CA MET A 352 12.89 6.58 0.16
C MET A 352 12.43 5.14 -0.15
N ARG A 353 12.15 4.38 0.92
CA ARG A 353 11.61 3.00 0.86
C ARG A 353 10.09 3.02 0.95
N ILE A 354 9.41 2.20 0.14
CA ILE A 354 7.95 2.09 0.06
C ILE A 354 7.54 0.61 0.20
N GLY A 355 6.62 0.30 1.12
CA GLY A 355 5.97 -1.02 1.17
C GLY A 355 6.81 -2.16 1.78
N THR A 356 7.91 -1.84 2.47
CA THR A 356 8.78 -2.83 3.15
C THR A 356 8.37 -3.15 4.59
N GLY A 357 7.31 -2.52 5.12
CA GLY A 357 6.88 -2.67 6.51
C GLY A 357 7.90 -2.10 7.51
N ASP A 358 8.37 -2.93 8.45
CA ASP A 358 9.29 -2.55 9.53
C ASP A 358 10.66 -2.06 9.02
N LEU A 359 10.86 -0.74 9.11
CA LEU A 359 12.06 -0.03 8.68
C LEU A 359 13.29 -0.28 9.57
N SER A 360 13.15 -1.02 10.68
CA SER A 360 14.23 -1.32 11.64
C SER A 360 15.17 -2.46 11.22
N LYS A 361 14.88 -3.16 10.11
CA LYS A 361 15.77 -4.19 9.53
C LYS A 361 16.91 -3.57 8.71
N ASP A 362 18.00 -4.33 8.61
CA ASP A 362 19.23 -3.94 7.90
C ASP A 362 18.95 -3.54 6.44
N ILE A 363 19.60 -2.48 5.99
CA ILE A 363 19.27 -1.79 4.73
C ILE A 363 20.01 -2.46 3.57
N GLN A 364 19.29 -2.81 2.51
CA GLN A 364 19.87 -3.27 1.24
C GLN A 364 19.47 -2.33 0.10
N ALA A 365 20.35 -2.17 -0.89
CA ALA A 365 20.14 -1.25 -2.02
C ALA A 365 18.81 -1.50 -2.76
N HIS A 366 18.40 -2.75 -2.92
CA HIS A 366 17.16 -3.13 -3.60
C HIS A 366 15.89 -2.70 -2.85
N HIS A 367 15.96 -2.32 -1.56
CA HIS A 367 14.81 -1.80 -0.81
C HIS A 367 14.37 -0.40 -1.26
N TYR A 368 15.20 0.32 -2.02
CA TYR A 368 14.87 1.64 -2.58
C TYR A 368 14.30 1.56 -4.00
N GLU A 369 14.20 0.35 -4.54
CA GLU A 369 13.61 0.06 -5.85
C GLU A 369 12.25 -0.59 -5.65
N ASN A 370 11.22 0.25 -5.52
CA ASN A 370 9.90 -0.20 -5.07
C ASN A 370 9.15 -0.85 -6.25
N PRO A 371 8.82 -2.15 -6.23
CA PRO A 371 8.14 -2.80 -7.35
C PRO A 371 6.84 -2.08 -7.74
N THR A 372 6.65 -1.76 -9.02
CA THR A 372 5.44 -1.09 -9.52
C THR A 372 4.30 -2.11 -9.68
N ILE A 373 3.83 -2.66 -8.57
CA ILE A 373 2.81 -3.72 -8.51
C ILE A 373 1.78 -3.45 -7.41
N MET A 374 0.53 -3.84 -7.66
CA MET A 374 -0.59 -3.74 -6.74
C MET A 374 -1.27 -5.10 -6.57
N GLU A 375 -1.79 -5.41 -5.38
CA GLU A 375 -2.62 -6.58 -5.09
C GLU A 375 -3.97 -6.13 -4.55
N PHE A 376 -5.07 -6.56 -5.20
CA PHE A 376 -6.43 -6.20 -4.80
C PHE A 376 -7.10 -7.32 -4.00
N ARG A 377 -7.08 -7.22 -2.66
CA ARG A 377 -7.63 -8.24 -1.76
C ARG A 377 -9.14 -8.05 -1.54
N ASP A 378 -9.55 -6.84 -1.18
CA ASP A 378 -10.96 -6.44 -1.04
C ASP A 378 -11.21 -5.12 -1.77
N LEU A 379 -11.38 -5.23 -3.09
CA LEU A 379 -11.57 -4.08 -3.97
C LEU A 379 -12.85 -3.28 -3.66
N ASN A 380 -13.89 -3.91 -3.10
CA ASN A 380 -15.13 -3.20 -2.73
C ASN A 380 -14.95 -2.37 -1.46
N ALA A 381 -14.35 -2.95 -0.43
CA ALA A 381 -14.04 -2.25 0.81
C ALA A 381 -13.07 -1.09 0.54
N PHE A 382 -12.03 -1.32 -0.26
CA PHE A 382 -11.06 -0.28 -0.62
C PHE A 382 -11.73 0.90 -1.34
N ILE A 383 -12.50 0.66 -2.41
CA ILE A 383 -13.16 1.74 -3.17
C ILE A 383 -14.11 2.53 -2.26
N SER A 384 -14.90 1.82 -1.43
CA SER A 384 -15.83 2.47 -0.51
C SER A 384 -15.12 3.35 0.52
N ALA A 385 -13.99 2.89 1.06
CA ALA A 385 -13.18 3.65 1.99
C ALA A 385 -12.48 4.85 1.32
N TYR A 386 -11.90 4.65 0.14
CA TYR A 386 -11.18 5.68 -0.61
C TYR A 386 -12.09 6.86 -1.01
N SER A 387 -13.33 6.56 -1.44
CA SER A 387 -14.33 7.58 -1.80
C SER A 387 -15.02 8.23 -0.61
N ALA A 388 -14.82 7.75 0.62
CA ALA A 388 -15.57 8.22 1.80
C ALA A 388 -15.15 9.61 2.31
N LYS A 389 -13.94 10.06 2.00
CA LYS A 389 -13.35 11.35 2.42
C LYS A 389 -12.50 11.94 1.29
N ALA A 390 -12.43 13.27 1.20
CA ALA A 390 -11.61 13.96 0.20
C ALA A 390 -10.11 13.78 0.46
N ASN A 391 -9.68 13.90 1.71
CA ASN A 391 -8.28 13.82 2.15
C ASN A 391 -8.16 12.83 3.31
N LYS A 392 -7.05 12.10 3.37
CA LYS A 392 -6.75 11.10 4.39
C LYS A 392 -7.88 10.06 4.63
N PRO A 393 -8.40 9.36 3.59
CA PRO A 393 -9.48 8.39 3.77
C PRO A 393 -9.06 7.18 4.62
N TYR A 394 -10.04 6.54 5.27
CA TYR A 394 -9.84 5.37 6.15
C TYR A 394 -9.64 4.05 5.37
N THR A 395 -8.79 4.07 4.35
CA THR A 395 -8.38 2.85 3.62
C THR A 395 -7.64 1.90 4.55
N ARG A 396 -7.57 0.61 4.20
CA ARG A 396 -6.80 -0.37 4.98
C ARG A 396 -5.83 -1.09 4.07
N TRP A 397 -4.59 -1.26 4.54
CA TRP A 397 -3.55 -2.00 3.83
C TRP A 397 -3.96 -3.44 3.51
N GLN A 398 -4.78 -4.05 4.38
CA GLN A 398 -5.30 -5.40 4.14
C GLN A 398 -6.27 -5.50 2.95
N ASP A 399 -6.85 -4.39 2.48
CA ASP A 399 -7.79 -4.38 1.35
C ASP A 399 -7.07 -4.24 0.00
N LEU A 400 -5.94 -3.51 -0.02
CA LEU A 400 -5.09 -3.30 -1.20
C LEU A 400 -3.64 -3.08 -0.72
N THR A 401 -2.70 -3.86 -1.26
CA THR A 401 -1.26 -3.70 -0.98
C THR A 401 -0.48 -3.33 -2.24
N ILE A 402 0.66 -2.66 -2.08
CA ILE A 402 1.55 -2.29 -3.19
C ILE A 402 3.00 -2.70 -2.93
N SER A 403 3.85 -2.55 -3.95
CA SER A 403 5.31 -2.68 -3.81
C SER A 403 5.76 -4.07 -3.34
N HIS A 404 6.79 -4.15 -2.48
CA HIS A 404 7.38 -5.39 -2.01
C HIS A 404 6.36 -6.35 -1.38
N THR A 405 5.36 -5.82 -0.66
CA THR A 405 4.30 -6.66 -0.07
C THR A 405 3.50 -7.39 -1.15
N ALA A 406 3.05 -6.68 -2.20
CA ALA A 406 2.33 -7.28 -3.31
C ALA A 406 3.23 -8.22 -4.15
N LYS A 407 4.49 -7.85 -4.39
CA LYS A 407 5.45 -8.72 -5.09
C LYS A 407 5.69 -10.05 -4.37
N ASN A 408 5.96 -9.99 -3.05
CA ASN A 408 6.20 -11.18 -2.25
C ASN A 408 4.95 -12.08 -2.19
N ALA A 409 3.76 -11.49 -2.17
CA ALA A 409 2.51 -12.24 -2.24
C ALA A 409 2.38 -12.96 -3.60
N LEU A 410 2.72 -12.33 -4.72
CA LEU A 410 2.67 -12.95 -6.06
C LEU A 410 3.53 -14.22 -6.15
N GLU A 411 4.75 -14.21 -5.61
CA GLU A 411 5.71 -15.33 -5.71
C GLU A 411 5.22 -16.62 -5.03
N GLY A 412 4.35 -16.52 -4.02
CA GLY A 412 3.78 -17.66 -3.30
C GLY A 412 2.34 -18.02 -3.68
N THR A 413 1.78 -17.40 -4.72
CA THR A 413 0.33 -17.47 -5.00
C THR A 413 -0.08 -18.56 -5.99
N ASP A 414 -1.24 -19.19 -5.74
CA ASP A 414 -1.90 -20.13 -6.65
C ASP A 414 -2.31 -19.50 -7.99
N SER A 415 -2.33 -20.30 -9.07
CA SER A 415 -2.68 -19.80 -10.42
C SER A 415 -4.02 -19.06 -10.47
N SER A 416 -5.01 -19.48 -9.67
CA SER A 416 -6.36 -18.89 -9.62
C SER A 416 -6.40 -17.44 -9.13
N LYS A 417 -5.38 -16.99 -8.39
CA LYS A 417 -5.30 -15.62 -7.85
C LYS A 417 -4.32 -14.72 -8.63
N PHE A 418 -3.63 -15.25 -9.64
CA PHE A 418 -2.65 -14.50 -10.43
C PHE A 418 -3.20 -13.17 -11.00
N ASN A 419 -4.43 -13.16 -11.51
CA ASN A 419 -5.05 -11.96 -12.08
C ASN A 419 -5.42 -10.88 -11.04
N THR A 420 -5.26 -11.15 -9.72
CA THR A 420 -5.52 -10.14 -8.67
C THR A 420 -4.35 -9.19 -8.44
N PHE A 421 -3.25 -9.43 -9.14
CA PHE A 421 -2.09 -8.56 -9.16
C PHE A 421 -2.08 -7.73 -10.44
N LEU A 422 -1.55 -6.52 -10.33
CA LEU A 422 -1.46 -5.58 -11.44
C LEU A 422 -0.08 -4.91 -11.43
N ASP A 423 0.78 -5.22 -12.41
CA ASP A 423 2.16 -4.76 -12.53
C ASP A 423 2.47 -4.06 -13.88
N GLU A 424 1.43 -3.64 -14.61
CA GLU A 424 1.53 -3.11 -15.97
C GLU A 424 0.92 -1.69 -16.11
N ILE A 425 0.72 -0.98 -15.00
CA ILE A 425 0.01 0.32 -14.99
C ILE A 425 0.70 1.40 -15.84
N LYS A 426 2.05 1.46 -15.85
CA LYS A 426 2.80 2.41 -16.70
C LYS A 426 2.67 2.06 -18.18
N GLN A 427 2.73 0.77 -18.52
CA GLN A 427 2.58 0.30 -19.91
C GLN A 427 1.17 0.53 -20.44
N TRP A 428 0.15 0.35 -19.60
CA TRP A 428 -1.21 0.69 -19.93
C TRP A 428 -1.38 2.18 -20.22
N ALA A 429 -0.74 3.06 -19.44
CA ALA A 429 -0.77 4.49 -19.74
C ALA A 429 -0.08 4.86 -21.06
N GLY A 430 1.03 4.18 -21.40
CA GLY A 430 1.80 4.46 -22.61
C GLY A 430 1.20 3.95 -23.93
N ASP A 431 0.29 2.99 -23.88
CA ASP A 431 -0.35 2.40 -25.07
C ASP A 431 -1.80 2.90 -25.22
N LYS A 432 -2.01 3.77 -26.22
CA LYS A 432 -3.30 4.39 -26.57
C LYS A 432 -4.44 3.42 -26.83
N ASN A 433 -4.15 2.16 -27.16
CA ASN A 433 -5.17 1.17 -27.50
C ASN A 433 -5.32 0.10 -26.42
N ARG A 434 -4.42 0.07 -25.42
CA ARG A 434 -4.40 -0.97 -24.39
C ARG A 434 -5.55 -0.76 -23.42
N LYS A 435 -6.39 -1.79 -23.29
CA LYS A 435 -7.37 -1.89 -22.21
C LYS A 435 -6.74 -2.59 -21.01
N LEU A 436 -7.23 -2.29 -19.82
CA LEU A 436 -6.74 -2.90 -18.59
C LEU A 436 -7.89 -3.55 -17.82
N LYS A 437 -7.60 -4.64 -17.11
CA LYS A 437 -8.57 -5.35 -16.29
C LYS A 437 -8.05 -5.46 -14.87
N VAL A 438 -8.85 -5.00 -13.91
CA VAL A 438 -8.54 -5.09 -12.48
C VAL A 438 -9.44 -6.17 -11.87
N VAL A 439 -8.86 -7.14 -11.16
CA VAL A 439 -9.59 -8.23 -10.52
C VAL A 439 -9.30 -8.23 -9.02
N GLY A 440 -10.34 -8.23 -8.19
CA GLY A 440 -10.22 -8.41 -6.75
C GLY A 440 -10.34 -9.88 -6.34
N GLN A 441 -9.69 -10.29 -5.24
CA GLN A 441 -9.76 -11.67 -4.73
C GLN A 441 -11.19 -12.11 -4.36
N GLN A 442 -12.08 -11.17 -4.03
CA GLN A 442 -13.50 -11.44 -3.78
C GLN A 442 -14.37 -11.48 -5.06
N GLY A 443 -13.76 -11.48 -6.25
CA GLY A 443 -14.45 -11.67 -7.54
C GLY A 443 -14.94 -10.40 -8.23
N LYS A 444 -14.71 -9.20 -7.67
CA LYS A 444 -15.01 -7.94 -8.37
C LYS A 444 -14.06 -7.77 -9.54
N VAL A 445 -14.60 -7.43 -10.71
CA VAL A 445 -13.84 -7.14 -11.93
C VAL A 445 -14.18 -5.72 -12.40
N ILE A 446 -13.16 -4.95 -12.78
CA ILE A 446 -13.31 -3.62 -13.41
C ILE A 446 -12.58 -3.67 -14.74
N ASP A 447 -13.32 -3.47 -15.83
CA ASP A 447 -12.77 -3.27 -17.17
C ASP A 447 -12.48 -1.77 -17.35
N LEU A 448 -11.22 -1.43 -17.60
CA LEU A 448 -10.76 -0.06 -17.81
C LEU A 448 -10.51 0.17 -19.31
N PRO A 449 -11.00 1.29 -19.87
CA PRO A 449 -10.70 1.69 -21.25
C PRO A 449 -9.21 2.06 -21.39
N PRO A 450 -8.74 2.41 -22.60
CA PRO A 450 -7.45 3.07 -22.75
C PRO A 450 -7.29 4.27 -21.82
N PHE A 451 -6.07 4.47 -21.34
CA PHE A 451 -5.80 5.43 -20.26
C PHE A 451 -6.32 6.84 -20.53
N LEU A 452 -6.15 7.34 -21.77
CA LEU A 452 -6.64 8.67 -22.16
C LEU A 452 -8.16 8.80 -22.18
N GLU A 453 -8.91 7.70 -22.28
CA GLU A 453 -10.39 7.69 -22.29
C GLU A 453 -11.01 7.71 -20.88
N LEU A 454 -10.23 7.51 -19.81
CA LEU A 454 -10.74 7.60 -18.43
C LEU A 454 -11.32 8.98 -18.12
N THR A 455 -12.44 8.99 -17.42
CA THR A 455 -13.05 10.17 -16.81
C THR A 455 -12.61 10.31 -15.35
N GLU A 456 -12.92 11.44 -14.71
CA GLU A 456 -12.48 11.71 -13.34
C GLU A 456 -13.07 10.76 -12.29
N ASP A 457 -14.28 10.24 -12.55
CA ASP A 457 -15.02 9.32 -11.68
C ASP A 457 -14.62 7.85 -11.86
N ASP A 458 -13.83 7.53 -12.89
CA ASP A 458 -13.39 6.18 -13.16
C ASP A 458 -12.32 5.71 -12.17
N PHE A 459 -12.26 4.40 -11.94
CA PHE A 459 -11.22 3.79 -11.13
C PHE A 459 -9.86 3.94 -11.82
N ASN A 460 -8.97 4.74 -11.24
CA ASN A 460 -7.64 5.00 -11.80
C ASN A 460 -6.54 4.36 -10.94
N PRO A 461 -5.94 3.21 -11.35
CA PRO A 461 -4.92 2.55 -10.55
C PRO A 461 -3.62 3.37 -10.41
N ILE A 462 -3.32 4.31 -11.32
CA ILE A 462 -2.16 5.20 -11.20
C ILE A 462 -2.37 6.21 -10.08
N GLU A 463 -3.57 6.78 -9.98
CA GLU A 463 -3.95 7.66 -8.85
C GLU A 463 -3.87 6.92 -7.52
N ILE A 464 -4.40 5.70 -7.45
CA ILE A 464 -4.35 4.89 -6.22
C ILE A 464 -2.91 4.54 -5.83
N TYR A 465 -2.06 4.23 -6.81
CA TYR A 465 -0.64 3.98 -6.55
C TYR A 465 0.06 5.24 -6.01
N ALA A 466 -0.19 6.41 -6.62
CA ALA A 466 0.32 7.69 -6.16
C ALA A 466 -0.20 8.08 -4.76
N TYR A 467 -1.44 7.72 -4.42
CA TYR A 467 -1.98 7.87 -3.06
C TYR A 467 -1.14 7.12 -2.03
N TYR A 468 -0.79 5.85 -2.29
CA TYR A 468 0.07 5.11 -1.39
C TYR A 468 1.49 5.69 -1.31
N LEU A 469 2.08 6.11 -2.43
CA LEU A 469 3.36 6.83 -2.39
C LEU A 469 3.25 8.08 -1.51
N GLY A 470 2.18 8.85 -1.66
CA GLY A 470 1.88 10.01 -0.85
C GLY A 470 1.81 9.72 0.66
N LEU A 471 1.25 8.57 1.08
CA LEU A 471 1.23 8.16 2.50
C LEU A 471 2.64 7.88 3.06
N TYR A 472 3.49 7.24 2.26
CA TYR A 472 4.87 6.96 2.67
C TYR A 472 5.75 8.22 2.66
N ILE A 473 5.50 9.13 1.71
CA ILE A 473 6.21 10.41 1.59
C ILE A 473 5.79 11.36 2.71
N ASN A 474 4.47 11.54 2.91
CA ASN A 474 3.88 12.55 3.77
C ASN A 474 3.29 11.90 5.03
N ASN A 475 4.05 11.93 6.13
CA ASN A 475 3.64 11.35 7.40
C ASN A 475 4.29 12.10 8.58
N LEU A 476 3.88 11.79 9.82
CA LEU A 476 4.32 12.55 10.99
C LEU A 476 5.83 12.53 11.25
N ASN A 477 6.54 11.51 10.77
CA ASN A 477 7.99 11.41 10.89
C ASN A 477 8.72 12.20 9.79
N ASN A 478 8.14 12.29 8.60
CA ASN A 478 8.77 12.89 7.43
C ASN A 478 8.37 14.35 7.19
N GLY A 479 7.23 14.79 7.72
CA GLY A 479 6.61 16.06 7.34
C GLY A 479 5.80 15.93 6.05
N ILE A 480 5.55 17.06 5.39
CA ILE A 480 4.74 17.15 4.18
C ILE A 480 5.61 17.80 3.08
N PHE A 481 5.61 17.23 1.88
CA PHE A 481 6.21 17.84 0.70
C PHE A 481 5.10 18.36 -0.21
N MET A 482 5.34 19.54 -0.80
CA MET A 482 4.38 20.22 -1.68
C MET A 482 4.82 20.24 -3.14
N ASP A 483 6.11 20.04 -3.41
CA ASP A 483 6.67 20.10 -4.76
C ASP A 483 7.18 18.73 -5.23
N TYR A 484 6.64 18.25 -6.34
CA TYR A 484 6.95 16.94 -6.92
C TYR A 484 7.37 17.07 -8.37
N ILE A 485 8.34 16.24 -8.76
CA ILE A 485 8.86 16.15 -10.14
C ILE A 485 8.80 14.70 -10.60
N LEU A 486 8.18 14.45 -11.76
CA LEU A 486 8.13 13.12 -12.38
C LEU A 486 9.02 13.06 -13.62
N SER A 487 9.73 11.95 -13.80
CA SER A 487 10.38 11.60 -15.08
C SER A 487 9.39 10.96 -16.05
N PHE A 488 9.69 11.10 -17.35
CA PHE A 488 8.94 10.46 -18.42
C PHE A 488 9.87 9.90 -19.50
N PRO A 489 9.48 8.80 -20.16
CA PRO A 489 10.16 8.36 -21.37
C PRO A 489 10.02 9.39 -22.47
N VAL A 490 11.06 9.53 -23.31
CA VAL A 490 11.08 10.44 -24.46
C VAL A 490 9.97 10.15 -25.47
N THR A 491 9.53 8.89 -25.53
CA THR A 491 8.54 8.37 -26.49
C THR A 491 7.08 8.59 -26.09
N TYR A 492 6.82 9.01 -24.84
CA TYR A 492 5.46 9.28 -24.36
C TYR A 492 4.94 10.59 -24.93
N GLU A 493 3.71 10.59 -25.41
CA GLU A 493 3.05 11.78 -25.96
C GLU A 493 2.58 12.71 -24.85
N MET A 494 2.50 14.00 -25.14
CA MET A 494 2.19 15.02 -24.13
C MET A 494 0.88 14.75 -23.36
N PRO A 495 -0.25 14.37 -24.02
CA PRO A 495 -1.50 14.07 -23.31
C PRO A 495 -1.39 12.91 -22.32
N VAL A 496 -0.53 11.92 -22.59
CA VAL A 496 -0.27 10.81 -21.66
C VAL A 496 0.51 11.31 -20.44
N ARG A 497 1.54 12.14 -20.66
CA ARG A 497 2.34 12.72 -19.57
C ARG A 497 1.46 13.60 -18.66
N ASP A 498 0.64 14.47 -19.26
CA ASP A 498 -0.29 15.33 -18.53
C ASP A 498 -1.27 14.53 -17.67
N LYS A 499 -1.89 13.50 -18.24
CA LYS A 499 -2.85 12.69 -17.49
C LYS A 499 -2.18 11.87 -16.37
N ILE A 500 -0.93 11.45 -16.53
CA ILE A 500 -0.15 10.85 -15.43
C ILE A 500 0.12 11.88 -14.33
N ILE A 501 0.54 13.10 -14.68
CA ILE A 501 0.75 14.20 -13.72
C ILE A 501 -0.52 14.45 -12.91
N GLU A 502 -1.67 14.63 -13.58
CA GLU A 502 -2.98 14.84 -12.94
C GLU A 502 -3.36 13.67 -12.03
N SER A 503 -3.11 12.42 -12.46
CA SER A 503 -3.36 11.23 -11.65
C SER A 503 -2.51 11.21 -10.38
N PHE A 504 -1.23 11.57 -10.50
CA PHE A 504 -0.31 11.64 -9.36
C PHE A 504 -0.69 12.78 -8.41
N GLU A 505 -1.00 13.96 -8.92
CA GLU A 505 -1.44 15.10 -8.14
C GLU A 505 -2.68 14.77 -7.32
N ARG A 506 -3.70 14.17 -7.96
CA ARG A 506 -4.92 13.71 -7.27
C ARG A 506 -4.60 12.70 -6.16
N GLY A 507 -3.80 11.68 -6.46
CA GLY A 507 -3.44 10.63 -5.50
C GLY A 507 -2.68 11.20 -4.30
N ILE A 508 -1.67 12.04 -4.54
CA ILE A 508 -0.87 12.64 -3.48
C ILE A 508 -1.71 13.63 -2.67
N LYS A 509 -2.51 14.52 -3.29
CA LYS A 509 -3.46 15.41 -2.58
C LYS A 509 -4.42 14.61 -1.69
N LYS A 510 -4.90 13.44 -2.15
CA LYS A 510 -5.76 12.54 -1.37
C LYS A 510 -5.06 11.99 -0.12
N SER A 511 -3.74 11.82 -0.17
CA SER A 511 -2.96 11.26 0.95
C SER A 511 -2.79 12.23 2.13
N LEU A 512 -2.84 13.55 1.85
CA LEU A 512 -2.59 14.62 2.83
C LEU A 512 -3.69 14.68 3.91
N PRO A 513 -3.38 15.20 5.12
CA PRO A 513 -4.38 15.46 6.15
C PRO A 513 -5.31 16.61 5.76
N SER A 514 -6.61 16.48 6.05
CA SER A 514 -7.60 17.55 5.85
C SER A 514 -7.29 18.81 6.66
N GLU A 515 -6.64 18.63 7.81
CA GLU A 515 -6.20 19.64 8.76
C GLU A 515 -5.17 20.61 8.17
N LEU A 516 -4.56 20.25 7.02
CA LEU A 516 -3.69 21.16 6.26
C LEU A 516 -4.46 22.35 5.67
N GLY A 517 -5.76 22.18 5.44
CA GLY A 517 -6.64 23.17 4.81
C GLY A 517 -6.62 23.10 3.29
N ALA A 518 -7.77 23.35 2.67
CA ALA A 518 -7.94 23.26 1.21
C ALA A 518 -6.98 24.18 0.45
N ASP A 519 -6.81 25.42 0.89
CA ASP A 519 -5.93 26.41 0.24
C ASP A 519 -4.47 25.95 0.17
N ALA A 520 -3.98 25.27 1.22
CA ALA A 520 -2.62 24.74 1.23
C ALA A 520 -2.51 23.47 0.38
N ILE A 521 -3.50 22.57 0.44
CA ILE A 521 -3.54 21.36 -0.40
C ILE A 521 -3.53 21.73 -1.89
N GLU A 522 -4.25 22.79 -2.29
CA GLU A 522 -4.28 23.25 -3.69
C GLU A 522 -2.95 23.83 -4.19
N GLN A 523 -2.03 24.20 -3.29
CA GLN A 523 -0.68 24.65 -3.67
C GLN A 523 0.27 23.51 -4.02
N LEU A 524 -0.13 22.24 -3.83
CA LEU A 524 0.68 21.10 -4.21
C LEU A 524 0.93 21.10 -5.73
N THR A 525 2.19 20.99 -6.13
CA THR A 525 2.59 20.95 -7.53
C THR A 525 3.16 19.60 -7.90
N VAL A 526 2.73 19.06 -9.04
CA VAL A 526 3.36 17.91 -9.68
C VAL A 526 3.77 18.35 -11.07
N THR A 527 5.07 18.35 -11.35
CA THR A 527 5.64 18.90 -12.58
C THR A 527 6.36 17.83 -13.38
N LYS A 528 6.44 18.06 -14.70
CA LYS A 528 7.25 17.23 -15.60
C LYS A 528 8.71 17.65 -15.44
N GLY A 529 9.58 16.72 -15.09
CA GLY A 529 11.01 16.94 -15.08
C GLY A 529 11.65 16.72 -16.45
N ALA A 530 12.98 16.65 -16.45
CA ALA A 530 13.74 16.20 -17.62
C ALA A 530 13.32 14.76 -18.02
N SER A 531 13.60 14.38 -19.27
CA SER A 531 13.41 13.00 -19.71
C SER A 531 14.24 12.04 -18.84
N GLU A 532 13.78 10.80 -18.69
CA GLU A 532 14.51 9.74 -17.95
C GLU A 532 16.02 9.68 -18.32
N PRO A 533 16.40 9.58 -19.61
CA PRO A 533 17.81 9.53 -20.00
C PRO A 533 18.56 10.86 -19.77
N ALA A 534 17.93 12.03 -19.95
CA ALA A 534 18.58 13.32 -19.68
C ALA A 534 18.84 13.52 -18.19
N ALA A 535 17.89 13.14 -17.34
CA ALA A 535 18.07 13.14 -15.89
C ALA A 535 19.21 12.21 -15.47
N TYR A 536 19.28 11.00 -16.04
CA TYR A 536 20.39 10.09 -15.81
C TYR A 536 21.75 10.69 -16.23
N ALA A 537 21.81 11.34 -17.40
CA ALA A 537 23.04 11.98 -17.89
C ALA A 537 23.58 13.01 -16.88
N LEU A 538 22.72 13.85 -16.31
CA LEU A 538 23.11 14.83 -15.29
C LEU A 538 23.75 14.18 -14.07
N THR A 539 23.16 13.08 -13.60
CA THR A 539 23.72 12.31 -12.50
C THR A 539 25.07 11.69 -12.87
N ALA A 540 25.21 11.19 -14.10
CA ALA A 540 26.47 10.64 -14.60
C ALA A 540 27.57 11.71 -14.75
N PHE A 541 27.24 12.90 -15.26
CA PHE A 541 28.18 14.02 -15.35
C PHE A 541 28.76 14.37 -13.98
N LYS A 542 27.89 14.50 -12.97
CA LYS A 542 28.29 14.76 -11.59
C LYS A 542 29.15 13.63 -11.01
N ALA A 543 28.76 12.38 -11.23
CA ALA A 543 29.50 11.21 -10.73
C ALA A 543 30.91 11.08 -11.34
N HIS A 544 31.07 11.49 -12.59
CA HIS A 544 32.34 11.44 -13.33
C HIS A 544 33.11 12.78 -13.31
N ASN A 545 32.66 13.78 -12.55
CA ASN A 545 33.26 15.10 -12.40
C ASN A 545 33.44 15.86 -13.73
N PHE A 546 32.43 15.81 -14.60
CA PHE A 546 32.37 16.70 -15.76
C PHE A 546 32.08 18.13 -15.29
N ASP A 547 32.88 19.09 -15.76
CA ASP A 547 32.80 20.50 -15.42
C ASP A 547 33.21 21.33 -16.66
N PRO A 548 32.32 21.45 -17.67
CA PRO A 548 32.65 22.18 -18.89
C PRO A 548 32.88 23.66 -18.59
N VAL A 549 33.94 24.22 -19.19
CA VAL A 549 34.34 25.63 -18.99
C VAL A 549 34.38 26.38 -20.32
N ASP A 550 33.98 27.65 -20.29
CA ASP A 550 33.94 28.56 -21.43
C ASP A 550 33.11 27.97 -22.59
N ASP A 551 33.76 27.73 -23.74
CA ASP A 551 33.12 27.24 -24.97
C ASP A 551 33.18 25.70 -25.11
N GLU A 552 33.63 24.99 -24.08
CA GLU A 552 33.68 23.52 -24.06
C GLU A 552 32.28 22.92 -24.19
N ARG A 553 32.16 21.88 -25.04
CA ARG A 553 30.92 21.15 -25.27
C ARG A 553 31.15 19.66 -25.07
N ILE A 554 30.46 19.10 -24.08
CA ILE A 554 30.45 17.66 -23.83
C ILE A 554 29.33 17.04 -24.65
N PHE A 555 29.69 16.37 -25.73
CA PHE A 555 28.75 15.58 -26.52
C PHE A 555 28.48 14.26 -25.83
N TYR A 556 27.21 13.86 -25.75
CA TYR A 556 26.82 12.62 -25.09
C TYR A 556 25.71 11.87 -25.80
N GLY A 557 25.64 10.57 -25.51
CA GLY A 557 24.49 9.71 -25.79
C GLY A 557 24.22 8.81 -24.60
N VAL A 558 22.95 8.63 -24.24
CA VAL A 558 22.51 7.73 -23.18
C VAL A 558 21.83 6.51 -23.78
N PHE A 559 22.26 5.32 -23.37
CA PHE A 559 21.58 4.06 -23.68
C PHE A 559 20.92 3.54 -22.41
N ASP A 560 19.66 3.91 -22.19
CA ASP A 560 18.91 3.52 -21.00
C ASP A 560 18.23 2.18 -21.20
N PHE A 561 18.91 1.12 -20.77
CA PHE A 561 18.44 -0.26 -20.90
C PHE A 561 17.69 -0.69 -19.64
N GLY A 562 16.41 -0.36 -19.61
CA GLY A 562 15.51 -0.65 -18.51
C GLY A 562 15.00 -2.09 -18.46
N GLY A 563 14.01 -2.32 -17.59
CA GLY A 563 13.33 -3.60 -17.48
C GLY A 563 12.30 -3.84 -18.59
N GLY A 564 11.64 -2.80 -19.08
CA GLY A 564 10.55 -2.93 -20.06
C GLY A 564 10.81 -2.30 -21.42
N THR A 565 11.76 -1.38 -21.53
CA THR A 565 12.09 -0.63 -22.75
C THR A 565 13.57 -0.28 -22.74
N THR A 566 14.09 0.13 -23.91
CA THR A 566 15.36 0.82 -24.01
C THR A 566 15.12 2.17 -24.64
N ASP A 567 15.60 3.25 -24.02
CA ASP A 567 15.40 4.62 -24.49
C ASP A 567 16.76 5.28 -24.77
N PHE A 568 16.83 6.06 -25.86
CA PHE A 568 18.02 6.79 -26.28
C PHE A 568 17.79 8.28 -26.20
N ASP A 569 18.79 9.02 -25.74
CA ASP A 569 18.81 10.47 -25.79
C ASP A 569 20.22 10.96 -26.11
N PHE A 570 20.31 11.97 -26.96
CA PHE A 570 21.57 12.53 -27.43
C PHE A 570 21.58 14.02 -27.19
N GLY A 571 22.75 14.57 -26.88
CA GLY A 571 22.81 15.99 -26.57
C GLY A 571 24.19 16.55 -26.32
N ILE A 572 24.17 17.78 -25.81
CA ILE A 572 25.33 18.58 -25.42
C ILE A 572 25.15 19.06 -23.98
N PHE A 573 26.20 18.93 -23.18
CA PHE A 573 26.32 19.56 -21.87
C PHE A 573 27.41 20.63 -21.92
N ARG A 574 27.11 21.84 -21.47
CA ARG A 574 28.00 23.02 -21.58
C ARG A 574 27.81 23.99 -20.41
N GLU A 575 28.75 24.90 -20.23
CA GLU A 575 28.58 26.05 -19.33
C GLU A 575 27.41 26.93 -19.81
N ALA A 576 26.68 27.50 -18.84
CA ALA A 576 25.63 28.47 -19.12
C ALA A 576 26.22 29.79 -19.60
N GLN A 577 25.76 30.26 -20.76
CA GLN A 577 26.29 31.45 -21.40
C GLN A 577 25.18 32.48 -21.70
N GLY A 578 25.49 33.75 -21.47
CA GLY A 578 24.63 34.86 -21.83
C GLY A 578 23.62 35.29 -20.76
N VAL A 579 22.94 36.42 -21.03
CA VAL A 579 22.15 37.15 -20.03
C VAL A 579 20.93 36.35 -19.54
N LYS A 580 20.33 35.52 -20.41
CA LYS A 580 19.17 34.69 -20.08
C LYS A 580 19.52 33.39 -19.36
N GLU A 581 20.81 33.06 -19.22
CA GLU A 581 21.27 31.82 -18.57
C GLU A 581 22.04 32.08 -17.27
N ARG A 582 22.26 33.35 -16.89
CA ARG A 582 23.10 33.78 -15.75
C ARG A 582 22.78 33.15 -14.38
N ARG A 583 21.59 32.58 -14.19
CA ARG A 583 21.20 31.91 -12.93
C ARG A 583 21.58 30.43 -12.88
N PHE A 584 22.05 29.88 -13.98
CA PHE A 584 22.45 28.50 -14.12
C PHE A 584 23.97 28.44 -14.21
N ASP A 585 24.55 27.36 -13.72
CA ASP A 585 25.95 27.02 -13.93
C ASP A 585 26.11 26.30 -15.27
N TYR A 586 25.15 25.42 -15.61
CA TYR A 586 25.22 24.57 -16.80
C TYR A 586 23.92 24.55 -17.61
N VAL A 587 24.05 24.16 -18.88
CA VAL A 587 22.94 23.86 -19.78
C VAL A 587 23.11 22.45 -20.34
N ILE A 588 22.05 21.66 -20.24
CA ILE A 588 21.90 20.41 -20.98
C ILE A 588 20.91 20.64 -22.12
N GLU A 589 21.38 20.46 -23.34
CA GLU A 589 20.56 20.51 -24.56
C GLU A 589 20.47 19.11 -25.13
N HIS A 590 19.27 18.58 -25.30
CA HIS A 590 19.09 17.26 -25.90
C HIS A 590 18.27 17.35 -27.19
N PHE A 591 18.78 16.68 -28.22
CA PHE A 591 18.29 16.72 -29.59
C PHE A 591 18.58 15.36 -30.24
N GLY A 592 17.52 14.68 -30.63
CA GLY A 592 17.58 13.28 -31.02
C GLY A 592 17.20 12.39 -29.84
N ALA A 593 16.02 11.80 -29.97
CA ALA A 593 15.52 10.76 -29.09
C ALA A 593 15.18 9.54 -29.93
N GLY A 594 15.38 8.37 -29.33
CA GLY A 594 15.05 7.10 -29.95
C GLY A 594 14.78 6.06 -28.87
N GLY A 595 14.64 4.82 -29.29
CA GLY A 595 14.45 3.72 -28.37
C GLY A 595 13.89 2.49 -29.05
N ASP A 596 13.74 1.46 -28.25
CA ASP A 596 13.22 0.16 -28.62
C ASP A 596 12.31 -0.35 -27.50
N ARG A 597 11.00 -0.32 -27.75
CA ARG A 597 9.98 -0.70 -26.77
C ARG A 597 9.96 -2.19 -26.43
N PHE A 598 10.62 -3.03 -27.22
CA PHE A 598 10.69 -4.47 -27.00
C PHE A 598 12.08 -4.93 -26.55
N LEU A 599 13.06 -4.02 -26.46
CA LEU A 599 14.34 -4.29 -25.84
C LEU A 599 14.28 -3.88 -24.38
N GLY A 600 14.07 -4.83 -23.48
CA GLY A 600 14.07 -4.62 -22.03
C GLY A 600 14.35 -5.95 -21.34
N GLY A 601 14.88 -5.94 -20.12
CA GLY A 601 15.20 -7.19 -19.41
C GLY A 601 14.03 -8.19 -19.31
N GLU A 602 12.80 -7.72 -19.08
CA GLU A 602 11.61 -8.57 -19.04
C GLU A 602 11.17 -9.03 -20.44
N ASN A 603 11.22 -8.16 -21.45
CA ASN A 603 10.90 -8.56 -22.82
C ASN A 603 11.89 -9.61 -23.32
N LEU A 604 13.18 -9.48 -22.97
CA LEU A 604 14.18 -10.51 -23.26
C LEU A 604 13.84 -11.83 -22.56
N LEU A 605 13.42 -11.79 -21.29
CA LEU A 605 12.96 -13.00 -20.59
C LEU A 605 11.73 -13.63 -21.24
N GLU A 606 10.75 -12.83 -21.66
CA GLU A 606 9.56 -13.30 -22.38
C GLU A 606 9.93 -13.89 -23.75
N LEU A 607 10.89 -13.30 -24.45
CA LEU A 607 11.44 -13.80 -25.72
C LEU A 607 12.12 -15.17 -25.52
N LEU A 608 12.96 -15.30 -24.48
CA LEU A 608 13.59 -16.57 -24.12
C LEU A 608 12.52 -17.62 -23.76
N ALA A 609 11.56 -17.26 -22.92
CA ALA A 609 10.47 -18.15 -22.52
C ALA A 609 9.65 -18.64 -23.73
N PHE A 610 9.35 -17.75 -24.68
CA PHE A 610 8.64 -18.10 -25.90
C PHE A 610 9.40 -19.11 -26.76
N GLU A 611 10.70 -18.90 -27.00
CA GLU A 611 11.48 -19.84 -27.83
C GLU A 611 11.69 -21.19 -27.11
N VAL A 612 11.90 -21.19 -25.79
CA VAL A 612 11.95 -22.44 -24.99
C VAL A 612 10.63 -23.20 -25.08
N PHE A 613 9.48 -22.55 -24.90
CA PHE A 613 8.19 -23.23 -25.04
C PHE A 613 7.94 -23.73 -26.47
N LYS A 614 8.27 -22.94 -27.49
CA LYS A 614 8.14 -23.32 -28.90
C LYS A 614 9.01 -24.54 -29.26
N LYS A 615 10.22 -24.64 -28.69
CA LYS A 615 11.07 -25.84 -28.82
C LYS A 615 10.39 -27.07 -28.22
N ASN A 616 9.73 -26.90 -27.07
CA ASN A 616 9.03 -27.95 -26.32
C ASN A 616 7.56 -28.18 -26.74
N ARG A 617 7.13 -27.63 -27.89
CA ARG A 617 5.72 -27.60 -28.33
C ARG A 617 5.00 -28.96 -28.34
N VAL A 618 5.69 -30.06 -28.63
CA VAL A 618 5.08 -31.39 -28.70
C VAL A 618 4.63 -31.85 -27.31
N ALA A 619 5.53 -31.77 -26.33
CA ALA A 619 5.23 -32.15 -24.94
C ALA A 619 4.17 -31.22 -24.32
N LEU A 620 4.24 -29.91 -24.60
CA LEU A 620 3.25 -28.95 -24.12
C LEU A 620 1.86 -29.21 -24.70
N LEU A 621 1.77 -29.56 -25.99
CA LEU A 621 0.52 -29.88 -26.65
C LEU A 621 -0.11 -31.15 -26.08
N GLU A 622 0.69 -32.20 -25.85
CA GLU A 622 0.23 -33.44 -25.21
C GLU A 622 -0.29 -33.21 -23.78
N ALA A 623 0.34 -32.30 -23.04
CA ALA A 623 -0.05 -31.94 -21.68
C ALA A 623 -1.19 -30.89 -21.62
N GLY A 624 -1.58 -30.30 -22.76
CA GLY A 624 -2.59 -29.23 -22.83
C GLY A 624 -2.14 -27.93 -22.16
N ILE A 625 -0.84 -27.67 -22.11
CA ILE A 625 -0.23 -26.49 -21.49
C ILE A 625 -0.11 -25.38 -22.53
N GLN A 626 -0.64 -24.20 -22.18
CA GLN A 626 -0.65 -23.01 -23.03
C GLN A 626 0.32 -21.95 -22.50
N PHE A 627 0.75 -21.04 -23.37
CA PHE A 627 1.65 -19.94 -23.06
C PHE A 627 1.36 -18.72 -23.95
N GLU A 628 1.95 -17.57 -23.62
CA GLU A 628 1.73 -16.33 -24.37
C GLU A 628 2.65 -16.20 -25.57
N LYS A 629 2.17 -15.51 -26.60
CA LYS A 629 2.98 -15.15 -27.76
C LYS A 629 3.83 -13.92 -27.41
N HIS A 630 5.13 -13.98 -27.66
CA HIS A 630 5.98 -12.79 -27.55
C HIS A 630 5.53 -11.70 -28.55
N PRO A 631 5.52 -10.39 -28.17
CA PRO A 631 5.05 -9.31 -29.04
C PRO A 631 5.79 -9.20 -30.38
N GLU A 632 7.10 -9.44 -30.40
CA GLU A 632 7.94 -9.38 -31.62
C GLU A 632 7.95 -10.68 -32.45
N LYS A 633 7.13 -11.68 -32.10
CA LYS A 633 7.13 -12.97 -32.80
C LYS A 633 5.79 -13.23 -33.47
N ASP A 634 5.84 -13.85 -34.65
CA ASP A 634 4.63 -14.34 -35.30
C ASP A 634 4.18 -15.68 -34.70
N ALA A 635 2.92 -16.04 -34.94
CA ALA A 635 2.44 -17.39 -34.69
C ALA A 635 3.25 -18.39 -35.53
N PHE A 636 3.43 -19.60 -35.00
CA PHE A 636 4.15 -20.67 -35.70
C PHE A 636 3.17 -21.78 -36.10
N ALA A 637 3.51 -22.55 -37.14
CA ALA A 637 2.65 -23.65 -37.57
C ALA A 637 2.39 -24.65 -36.43
N GLY A 638 1.11 -24.92 -36.13
CA GLY A 638 0.70 -25.78 -35.02
C GLY A 638 0.54 -25.08 -33.67
N SER A 639 0.59 -23.75 -33.62
CA SER A 639 0.47 -22.97 -32.38
C SER A 639 -0.97 -22.72 -31.93
N GLU A 640 -1.99 -23.17 -32.68
CA GLU A 640 -3.40 -22.81 -32.49
C GLU A 640 -3.96 -23.24 -31.12
N GLN A 641 -3.43 -24.32 -30.56
CA GLN A 641 -3.83 -24.83 -29.24
C GLN A 641 -2.83 -24.44 -28.12
N LEU A 642 -1.69 -23.86 -28.48
CA LEU A 642 -0.59 -23.53 -27.55
C LEU A 642 -0.58 -22.05 -27.16
N LEU A 643 -0.91 -21.16 -28.08
CA LEU A 643 -0.95 -19.71 -27.82
C LEU A 643 -2.31 -19.32 -27.25
N SER A 644 -2.30 -18.68 -26.09
CA SER A 644 -3.51 -18.25 -25.39
C SER A 644 -3.23 -17.00 -24.54
N TYR A 645 -4.27 -16.25 -24.22
CA TYR A 645 -4.25 -15.12 -23.29
C TYR A 645 -4.92 -15.47 -21.95
N SER A 646 -5.08 -16.77 -21.67
CA SER A 646 -5.69 -17.24 -20.41
C SER A 646 -4.81 -16.94 -19.19
N GLN A 647 -5.42 -17.04 -18.01
CA GLN A 647 -4.71 -16.88 -16.74
C GLN A 647 -3.58 -17.91 -16.60
N GLU A 648 -3.82 -19.14 -17.03
CA GLU A 648 -2.85 -20.23 -17.01
C GLU A 648 -1.68 -19.94 -17.95
N ALA A 649 -1.95 -19.44 -19.17
CA ALA A 649 -0.91 -19.10 -20.15
C ALA A 649 0.00 -17.98 -19.66
N LYS A 650 -0.58 -16.93 -19.06
CA LYS A 650 0.15 -15.84 -18.41
C LYS A 650 1.04 -16.33 -17.27
N ASN A 651 0.47 -17.12 -16.36
CA ASN A 651 1.20 -17.68 -15.24
C ASN A 651 2.35 -18.59 -15.68
N ASN A 652 2.12 -19.45 -16.68
CA ASN A 652 3.15 -20.33 -17.22
C ASN A 652 4.31 -19.53 -17.82
N THR A 653 4.01 -18.50 -18.61
CA THR A 653 5.00 -17.58 -19.18
C THR A 653 5.80 -16.88 -18.09
N LYS A 654 5.12 -16.31 -17.07
CA LYS A 654 5.80 -15.61 -15.98
C LYS A 654 6.68 -16.53 -15.14
N LYS A 655 6.23 -17.75 -14.84
CA LYS A 655 7.04 -18.74 -14.12
C LYS A 655 8.31 -19.09 -14.89
N LEU A 656 8.22 -19.28 -16.20
CA LEU A 656 9.42 -19.55 -17.00
C LEU A 656 10.35 -18.34 -17.07
N CYS A 657 9.82 -17.12 -17.15
CA CYS A 657 10.62 -15.90 -17.05
C CYS A 657 11.36 -15.81 -15.69
N ILE A 658 10.71 -16.15 -14.58
CA ILE A 658 11.35 -16.19 -13.25
C ILE A 658 12.46 -17.24 -13.22
N ALA A 659 12.21 -18.43 -13.79
CA ALA A 659 13.19 -19.51 -13.82
C ALA A 659 14.41 -19.21 -14.72
N LEU A 660 14.22 -18.44 -15.80
CA LEU A 660 15.29 -18.01 -16.72
C LEU A 660 15.97 -16.71 -16.28
N ARG A 661 15.47 -16.00 -15.27
CA ARG A 661 16.07 -14.75 -14.80
C ARG A 661 17.53 -14.90 -14.37
N PRO A 662 17.92 -15.89 -13.56
CA PRO A 662 19.31 -16.03 -13.15
C PRO A 662 20.26 -16.32 -14.33
N PHE A 663 19.76 -16.90 -15.43
CA PHE A 663 20.51 -17.03 -16.69
C PHE A 663 20.76 -15.68 -17.34
N TRP A 664 19.72 -14.84 -17.47
CA TRP A 664 19.81 -13.50 -18.04
C TRP A 664 20.68 -12.56 -17.20
N GLU A 665 20.53 -12.63 -15.87
CA GLU A 665 21.26 -11.78 -14.91
C GLU A 665 22.65 -12.34 -14.56
N GLU A 666 23.10 -13.41 -15.24
CA GLU A 666 24.44 -14.00 -15.13
C GLU A 666 24.83 -14.40 -13.68
N HIS A 667 23.89 -15.01 -12.95
CA HIS A 667 24.14 -15.46 -11.58
C HIS A 667 25.12 -16.65 -11.52
N ASP A 668 26.17 -16.53 -10.69
CA ASP A 668 27.23 -17.56 -10.53
C ASP A 668 26.69 -18.94 -10.10
N ASP A 669 25.56 -18.98 -9.39
CA ASP A 669 24.94 -20.21 -8.86
C ASP A 669 23.91 -20.83 -9.81
N PHE A 670 23.64 -20.21 -10.96
CA PHE A 670 22.74 -20.74 -11.95
C PHE A 670 23.46 -21.67 -12.94
N SER A 671 22.99 -22.92 -13.02
CA SER A 671 23.35 -23.84 -14.08
C SER A 671 22.10 -24.58 -14.54
N ILE A 672 21.90 -24.73 -15.84
CA ILE A 672 20.92 -25.71 -16.33
C ILE A 672 21.49 -27.09 -16.03
N ASP A 673 20.66 -28.00 -15.52
CA ASP A 673 21.05 -29.34 -15.11
C ASP A 673 21.91 -30.02 -16.20
N SER A 674 22.78 -30.96 -15.81
CA SER A 674 23.67 -31.71 -16.73
C SER A 674 22.97 -32.42 -17.92
N SER A 675 21.64 -32.45 -17.94
CA SER A 675 20.76 -32.95 -19.00
C SER A 675 20.24 -31.87 -19.95
N SER A 676 20.68 -30.60 -19.85
CA SER A 676 20.16 -29.46 -20.63
C SER A 676 18.65 -29.27 -20.48
N SER A 677 18.12 -29.56 -19.28
CA SER A 677 16.68 -29.49 -19.02
C SER A 677 16.36 -28.63 -17.81
N LEU A 678 15.33 -27.79 -17.92
CA LEU A 678 14.80 -26.97 -16.84
C LEU A 678 13.50 -27.59 -16.31
N SER A 679 13.45 -27.86 -15.01
CA SER A 679 12.26 -28.42 -14.35
C SER A 679 11.40 -27.31 -13.75
N ILE A 680 10.13 -27.22 -14.17
CA ILE A 680 9.24 -26.14 -13.76
C ILE A 680 7.81 -26.62 -13.52
N THR A 681 7.07 -25.97 -12.63
CA THR A 681 5.65 -26.29 -12.39
C THR A 681 4.74 -25.47 -13.31
N LEU A 682 4.13 -26.12 -14.30
CA LEU A 682 3.22 -25.49 -15.27
C LEU A 682 1.77 -25.90 -15.02
N THR A 683 0.82 -25.16 -15.56
CA THR A 683 -0.62 -25.42 -15.41
C THR A 683 -1.26 -25.63 -16.78
N ASP A 684 -2.05 -26.69 -16.95
CA ASP A 684 -2.78 -26.92 -18.19
C ASP A 684 -4.02 -26.03 -18.34
N SER A 685 -4.63 -26.05 -19.52
CA SER A 685 -5.85 -25.30 -19.85
C SER A 685 -7.10 -25.66 -19.01
N ARG A 686 -7.04 -26.69 -18.16
CA ARG A 686 -8.10 -27.08 -17.21
C ARG A 686 -7.78 -26.66 -15.78
N GLY A 687 -6.65 -25.98 -15.55
CA GLY A 687 -6.20 -25.57 -14.23
C GLY A 687 -5.42 -26.64 -13.46
N ILE A 688 -5.05 -27.77 -14.09
CA ILE A 688 -4.30 -28.85 -13.43
C ILE A 688 -2.81 -28.51 -13.47
N GLN A 689 -2.16 -28.55 -12.30
CA GLN A 689 -0.72 -28.33 -12.19
C GLN A 689 0.07 -29.60 -12.53
N HIS A 690 1.08 -29.42 -13.39
CA HIS A 690 2.10 -30.40 -13.74
C HIS A 690 3.40 -30.00 -13.04
N SER A 691 3.67 -30.60 -11.88
CA SER A 691 4.89 -30.35 -11.11
C SER A 691 6.10 -30.97 -11.81
N ALA A 692 7.24 -30.27 -11.75
CA ALA A 692 8.51 -30.74 -12.32
C ALA A 692 8.42 -31.11 -13.82
N PHE A 693 7.68 -30.32 -14.60
CA PHE A 693 7.61 -30.46 -16.04
C PHE A 693 8.99 -30.13 -16.64
N SER A 694 9.58 -31.09 -17.35
CA SER A 694 10.91 -30.97 -17.94
C SER A 694 10.84 -30.25 -19.28
N LEU A 695 11.51 -29.10 -19.40
CA LEU A 695 11.70 -28.35 -20.63
C LEU A 695 13.13 -28.53 -21.14
N ASP A 696 13.30 -28.93 -22.40
CA ASP A 696 14.59 -28.91 -23.09
C ASP A 696 15.03 -27.47 -23.34
N VAL A 697 16.25 -27.12 -22.90
CA VAL A 697 16.82 -25.79 -23.01
C VAL A 697 18.22 -25.87 -23.61
N ASP A 698 18.43 -25.15 -24.70
CA ASP A 698 19.73 -25.04 -25.35
C ASP A 698 20.34 -23.68 -25.02
N GLU A 699 21.29 -23.70 -24.09
CA GLU A 699 21.94 -22.48 -23.61
C GLU A 699 22.61 -21.70 -24.72
N GLU A 700 23.27 -22.37 -25.68
CA GLU A 700 23.98 -21.69 -26.77
C GLU A 700 22.99 -20.96 -27.69
N GLU A 701 21.86 -21.60 -28.01
CA GLU A 701 20.77 -20.97 -28.77
C GLU A 701 20.21 -19.73 -28.03
N LEU A 702 20.04 -19.82 -26.71
CA LEU A 702 19.59 -18.68 -25.89
C LEU A 702 20.62 -17.56 -25.79
N ARG A 703 21.91 -17.88 -25.62
CA ARG A 703 23.01 -16.89 -25.59
C ARG A 703 23.11 -16.16 -26.93
N GLN A 704 23.00 -16.88 -28.04
CA GLN A 704 23.00 -16.27 -29.38
C GLN A 704 21.78 -15.36 -29.56
N LEU A 705 20.59 -15.80 -29.15
CA LEU A 705 19.37 -15.00 -29.24
C LEU A 705 19.46 -13.68 -28.45
N LEU A 706 20.02 -13.72 -27.24
CA LEU A 706 20.30 -12.53 -26.43
C LEU A 706 21.28 -11.60 -27.14
N SER A 707 22.43 -12.15 -27.57
CA SER A 707 23.46 -11.38 -28.27
C SER A 707 22.90 -10.69 -29.52
N ASP A 708 22.19 -11.42 -30.37
CA ASP A 708 21.60 -10.88 -31.61
C ASP A 708 20.56 -9.79 -31.34
N ARG A 709 19.73 -9.96 -30.30
CA ARG A 709 18.68 -8.99 -29.99
C ARG A 709 19.25 -7.70 -29.38
N ILE A 710 20.24 -7.82 -28.50
CA ILE A 710 20.94 -6.68 -27.89
C ILE A 710 21.77 -5.96 -28.94
N GLU A 711 22.45 -6.70 -29.82
CA GLU A 711 23.27 -6.14 -30.91
C GLU A 711 22.44 -5.24 -31.83
N ARG A 712 21.23 -5.69 -32.22
CA ARG A 712 20.29 -4.83 -32.96
C ARG A 712 19.97 -3.53 -32.24
N GLY A 713 19.85 -3.57 -30.90
CA GLY A 713 19.67 -2.38 -30.07
C GLY A 713 20.86 -1.42 -30.14
N VAL A 714 22.08 -1.94 -30.08
CA VAL A 714 23.33 -1.16 -30.21
C VAL A 714 23.45 -0.56 -31.61
N GLU A 715 23.13 -1.32 -32.67
CA GLU A 715 23.09 -0.81 -34.04
C GLU A 715 22.09 0.35 -34.19
N ASN A 716 20.87 0.17 -33.66
CA ASN A 716 19.85 1.21 -33.64
C ASN A 716 20.30 2.46 -32.88
N PHE A 717 21.06 2.32 -31.80
CA PHE A 717 21.64 3.44 -31.06
C PHE A 717 22.61 4.25 -31.93
N PHE A 718 23.57 3.61 -32.60
CA PHE A 718 24.53 4.31 -33.45
C PHE A 718 23.87 4.96 -34.67
N ASP A 719 22.87 4.33 -35.27
CA ASP A 719 22.11 4.94 -36.36
C ASP A 719 21.29 6.14 -35.88
N ALA A 720 20.65 6.06 -34.71
CA ALA A 720 19.93 7.18 -34.11
C ALA A 720 20.89 8.33 -33.74
N LEU A 721 22.07 8.01 -33.20
CA LEU A 721 23.13 8.96 -32.89
C LEU A 721 23.56 9.74 -34.15
N ARG A 722 23.85 9.03 -35.25
CA ARG A 722 24.23 9.66 -36.53
C ARG A 722 23.15 10.60 -37.04
N LEU A 723 21.88 10.16 -37.01
CA LEU A 723 20.74 10.98 -37.43
C LEU A 723 20.56 12.23 -36.56
N ALA A 724 20.69 12.09 -35.23
CA ALA A 724 20.56 13.19 -34.29
C ALA A 724 21.59 14.29 -34.59
N PHE A 725 22.85 13.90 -34.78
CA PHE A 725 23.94 14.84 -35.03
C PHE A 725 23.94 15.40 -36.46
N SER A 726 23.45 14.67 -37.47
CA SER A 726 23.38 15.17 -38.86
C SER A 726 22.36 16.28 -39.08
N HIS A 727 21.31 16.32 -38.26
CA HIS A 727 20.22 17.32 -38.36
C HIS A 727 20.36 18.49 -37.40
N SER A 728 21.30 18.41 -36.45
CA SER A 728 21.54 19.51 -35.52
C SER A 728 22.28 20.67 -36.19
N GLU A 729 21.89 21.92 -35.91
CA GLU A 729 22.66 23.12 -36.32
C GLU A 729 24.07 23.16 -35.72
N ALA A 730 24.36 22.28 -34.76
CA ALA A 730 25.70 22.04 -34.26
C ALA A 730 26.52 21.39 -35.38
N GLN A 731 27.35 22.20 -36.03
CA GLN A 731 28.29 21.71 -37.03
C GLN A 731 29.08 20.52 -36.47
N LEU A 732 28.95 19.34 -37.10
CA LEU A 732 29.75 18.14 -36.85
C LEU A 732 31.27 18.45 -36.84
N SER A 733 31.69 19.53 -37.49
CA SER A 733 33.05 20.08 -37.42
C SER A 733 33.32 20.69 -36.04
N GLY A 734 33.79 19.86 -35.12
CA GLY A 734 34.14 20.27 -33.75
C GLY A 734 33.92 19.18 -32.68
N ILE A 735 33.32 18.03 -33.04
CA ILE A 735 33.18 16.90 -32.13
C ILE A 735 34.53 16.18 -32.03
N GLU A 736 35.23 16.35 -30.91
CA GLU A 736 36.44 15.56 -30.62
C GLU A 736 36.07 14.13 -30.21
N ASN A 737 35.10 14.00 -29.31
CA ASN A 737 34.58 12.72 -28.83
C ASN A 737 33.09 12.80 -28.45
N VAL A 738 32.43 11.64 -28.37
CA VAL A 738 31.08 11.46 -27.84
C VAL A 738 31.15 10.53 -26.62
N ASN A 739 30.61 10.98 -25.50
CA ASN A 739 30.56 10.23 -24.24
C ASN A 739 29.26 9.40 -24.21
N ILE A 740 29.38 8.08 -24.28
CA ILE A 740 28.26 7.14 -24.24
C ILE A 740 28.07 6.66 -22.81
N PHE A 741 26.93 6.99 -22.20
CA PHE A 741 26.57 6.54 -20.86
C PHE A 741 25.58 5.38 -20.94
N LEU A 742 25.98 4.23 -20.41
CA LEU A 742 25.06 3.13 -20.20
C LEU A 742 24.19 3.43 -18.98
N ALA A 743 22.88 3.31 -19.12
CA ALA A 743 21.90 3.52 -18.06
C ALA A 743 20.94 2.34 -17.93
N GLY A 744 20.16 2.30 -16.85
CA GLY A 744 19.27 1.18 -16.56
C GLY A 744 20.02 -0.07 -16.07
N ASN A 745 19.27 -1.00 -15.47
CA ASN A 745 19.87 -2.18 -14.83
C ASN A 745 20.36 -3.21 -15.82
N SER A 746 19.67 -3.36 -16.95
CA SER A 746 20.02 -4.36 -17.97
C SER A 746 21.37 -4.05 -18.63
N SER A 747 21.81 -2.79 -18.57
CA SER A 747 23.15 -2.36 -18.98
C SER A 747 24.30 -2.93 -18.13
N GLN A 748 24.03 -3.56 -16.99
CA GLN A 748 25.06 -4.27 -16.21
C GLN A 748 25.50 -5.59 -16.86
N SER A 749 24.73 -6.10 -17.84
CA SER A 749 25.04 -7.35 -18.51
C SER A 749 26.33 -7.27 -19.33
N SER A 750 27.13 -8.34 -19.29
CA SER A 750 28.40 -8.46 -20.00
C SER A 750 28.22 -8.32 -21.52
N TYR A 751 27.09 -8.78 -22.06
CA TYR A 751 26.73 -8.67 -23.47
C TYR A 751 26.71 -7.22 -23.95
N VAL A 752 26.17 -6.31 -23.14
CA VAL A 752 25.97 -4.91 -23.54
C VAL A 752 27.30 -4.22 -23.73
N THR A 753 28.20 -4.32 -22.74
CA THR A 753 29.53 -3.72 -22.81
C THR A 753 30.33 -4.28 -24.00
N ALA A 754 30.35 -5.60 -24.17
CA ALA A 754 31.09 -6.24 -25.26
C ALA A 754 30.58 -5.82 -26.66
N LEU A 755 29.26 -5.71 -26.82
CA LEU A 755 28.66 -5.27 -28.09
C LEU A 755 28.90 -3.79 -28.37
N PHE A 756 28.84 -2.92 -27.36
CA PHE A 756 29.24 -1.52 -27.55
C PHE A 756 30.71 -1.38 -27.93
N GLU A 757 31.62 -2.08 -27.26
CA GLU A 757 33.05 -2.06 -27.60
C GLU A 757 33.30 -2.55 -29.05
N LYS A 758 32.62 -3.63 -29.46
CA LYS A 758 32.64 -4.12 -30.85
C LYS A 758 32.19 -3.05 -31.83
N HIS A 759 31.04 -2.41 -31.59
CA HIS A 759 30.49 -1.42 -32.51
C HIS A 759 31.29 -0.11 -32.50
N ILE A 760 31.83 0.33 -31.37
CA ILE A 760 32.76 1.48 -31.31
C ILE A 760 33.97 1.23 -32.21
N ALA A 761 34.59 0.04 -32.15
CA ALA A 761 35.72 -0.30 -33.01
C ALA A 761 35.35 -0.25 -34.50
N LEU A 762 34.16 -0.74 -34.88
CA LEU A 762 33.66 -0.65 -36.26
C LEU A 762 33.44 0.81 -36.70
N GLN A 763 32.92 1.66 -35.83
CA GLN A 763 32.72 3.08 -36.12
C GLN A 763 34.05 3.82 -36.32
N ASP A 764 35.06 3.56 -35.46
CA ASP A 764 36.38 4.16 -35.58
C ASP A 764 37.09 3.73 -36.87
N GLU A 765 36.95 2.46 -37.28
CA GLU A 765 37.45 1.98 -38.57
C GLU A 765 36.78 2.69 -39.76
N GLU A 766 35.46 2.93 -39.71
CA GLU A 766 34.74 3.66 -40.76
C GLU A 766 35.14 5.14 -40.85
N ILE A 767 35.48 5.78 -39.72
CA ILE A 767 35.89 7.19 -39.65
C ILE A 767 37.36 7.39 -40.08
N GLY A 768 38.19 6.34 -39.99
CA GLY A 768 39.59 6.36 -40.40
C GLY A 768 40.54 6.95 -39.35
N SER A 769 40.20 6.84 -38.07
CA SER A 769 41.01 7.33 -36.95
C SER A 769 42.19 6.38 -36.64
N GLU A 770 43.41 6.77 -36.98
CA GLU A 770 44.64 6.05 -36.59
C GLU A 770 44.92 6.21 -35.07
N GLY A 771 44.21 5.43 -34.23
CA GLY A 771 44.59 5.18 -32.83
C GLY A 771 43.95 6.08 -31.75
N GLN A 772 43.01 6.96 -32.08
CA GLN A 772 42.18 7.69 -31.11
C GLN A 772 40.70 7.45 -31.39
N SER A 773 39.99 6.86 -30.41
CA SER A 773 38.55 6.59 -30.53
C SER A 773 37.74 7.88 -30.38
N HIS A 774 36.74 8.06 -31.24
CA HIS A 774 35.78 9.16 -31.15
C HIS A 774 34.67 8.88 -30.14
N PHE A 775 34.61 7.70 -29.55
CA PHE A 775 33.58 7.31 -28.58
C PHE A 775 34.21 6.88 -27.26
N LYS A 776 33.64 7.37 -26.16
CA LYS A 776 34.05 6.96 -24.80
C LYS A 776 32.87 6.33 -24.09
N LEU A 777 32.96 5.03 -23.80
CA LEU A 777 31.93 4.28 -23.10
C LEU A 777 32.10 4.42 -21.58
N PHE A 778 31.00 4.72 -20.89
CA PHE A 778 30.91 4.76 -19.44
C PHE A 778 29.94 3.67 -18.96
N ALA A 779 30.40 2.86 -18.02
CA ALA A 779 29.59 1.83 -17.35
C ALA A 779 28.41 2.45 -16.59
N PRO A 780 27.33 1.68 -16.34
CA PRO A 780 26.21 2.18 -15.56
C PRO A 780 26.62 2.55 -14.12
N LEU A 781 25.95 3.58 -13.57
CA LEU A 781 26.17 4.04 -12.21
C LEU A 781 25.94 2.92 -11.19
N GLY A 782 26.65 2.95 -10.06
CA GLY A 782 26.44 1.99 -8.96
C GLY A 782 27.06 0.61 -9.16
N ALA A 783 28.03 0.46 -10.07
CA ALA A 783 28.85 -0.77 -10.16
C ALA A 783 29.56 -1.12 -8.83
N ASP A 784 29.82 -0.13 -7.97
CA ASP A 784 30.24 -0.31 -6.59
C ASP A 784 29.02 -0.38 -5.66
N LYS A 785 28.65 -1.61 -5.24
CA LYS A 785 27.45 -1.90 -4.42
C LYS A 785 27.60 -1.51 -2.94
N THR A 786 28.71 -0.88 -2.53
CA THR A 786 29.00 -0.63 -1.10
C THR A 786 28.40 0.65 -0.53
N ASN A 787 27.95 1.60 -1.36
CA ASN A 787 27.39 2.88 -0.92
C ASN A 787 25.94 3.06 -1.37
N ILE A 788 24.99 2.85 -0.44
CA ILE A 788 23.54 2.95 -0.67
C ILE A 788 23.02 4.38 -0.89
N GLU A 789 23.78 5.41 -0.54
CA GLU A 789 23.39 6.82 -0.72
C GLU A 789 23.83 7.38 -2.08
N LYS A 790 24.67 6.64 -2.83
CA LYS A 790 25.07 7.03 -4.18
C LYS A 790 24.05 6.56 -5.22
N PRO A 791 23.85 7.34 -6.29
CA PRO A 791 22.98 6.93 -7.38
C PRO A 791 23.53 5.68 -8.08
N THR A 792 22.62 4.79 -8.47
CA THR A 792 22.88 3.59 -9.27
C THR A 792 22.28 3.76 -10.67
N GLY A 793 22.48 2.78 -11.55
CA GLY A 793 21.83 2.69 -12.87
C GLY A 793 20.30 2.84 -12.80
N LYS A 794 19.68 2.44 -11.68
CA LYS A 794 18.23 2.54 -11.46
C LYS A 794 17.81 3.80 -10.73
N THR A 795 18.55 4.24 -9.72
CA THR A 795 18.16 5.42 -8.93
C THR A 795 18.62 6.73 -9.56
N GLY A 796 19.56 6.69 -10.51
CA GLY A 796 20.19 7.87 -11.10
C GLY A 796 19.24 8.83 -11.80
N VAL A 797 18.12 8.34 -12.35
CA VAL A 797 17.07 9.19 -12.94
C VAL A 797 16.46 10.09 -11.87
N ALA A 798 16.00 9.53 -10.76
CA ALA A 798 15.34 10.28 -9.69
C ALA A 798 16.29 11.33 -9.06
N PHE A 799 17.58 11.01 -8.91
CA PHE A 799 18.58 11.99 -8.47
C PHE A 799 18.75 13.13 -9.48
N GLY A 800 18.83 12.81 -10.77
CA GLY A 800 19.00 13.77 -11.84
C GLY A 800 17.84 14.75 -11.96
N LEU A 801 16.61 14.28 -11.70
CA LEU A 801 15.42 15.13 -11.65
C LEU A 801 15.58 16.28 -10.63
N ILE A 802 16.13 15.99 -9.45
CA ILE A 802 16.38 17.02 -8.42
C ILE A 802 17.44 18.02 -8.90
N GLU A 803 18.50 17.56 -9.58
CA GLU A 803 19.53 18.44 -10.15
C GLU A 803 18.97 19.34 -11.27
N SER A 804 18.01 18.83 -12.04
CA SER A 804 17.33 19.55 -13.13
C SER A 804 16.07 20.33 -12.71
N ARG A 805 15.78 20.41 -11.40
CA ARG A 805 14.54 21.03 -10.91
C ARG A 805 14.43 22.50 -11.32
N GLU A 806 13.19 22.97 -11.44
CA GLU A 806 12.96 24.40 -11.63
C GLU A 806 13.55 25.20 -10.44
N GLY A 807 14.27 26.28 -10.77
CA GLY A 807 15.03 27.06 -9.77
C GLY A 807 16.39 26.46 -9.38
N GLY A 808 16.76 25.28 -9.89
CA GLY A 808 18.11 24.71 -9.76
C GLY A 808 19.16 25.39 -10.65
N ASN A 809 20.39 24.86 -10.59
CA ASN A 809 21.55 25.43 -11.29
C ASN A 809 21.74 24.90 -12.72
N ILE A 810 20.87 24.00 -13.18
CA ILE A 810 20.98 23.40 -14.52
C ILE A 810 19.75 23.77 -15.34
N LYS A 811 19.99 24.32 -16.53
CA LYS A 811 18.93 24.58 -17.50
C LYS A 811 18.78 23.41 -18.45
N VAL A 812 17.57 22.87 -18.58
CA VAL A 812 17.24 21.82 -19.54
C VAL A 812 16.61 22.45 -20.79
N ILE A 813 17.12 22.11 -21.97
CA ILE A 813 16.57 22.50 -23.27
C ILE A 813 16.23 21.23 -24.04
N ASP A 814 14.94 20.90 -24.09
CA ASP A 814 14.40 19.79 -24.86
C ASP A 814 14.10 20.24 -26.30
N ARG A 815 14.89 19.77 -27.26
CA ARG A 815 14.65 20.00 -28.71
C ARG A 815 13.89 18.84 -29.37
N ASN A 816 13.52 17.80 -28.63
CA ASN A 816 12.73 16.67 -29.12
C ASN A 816 11.21 16.97 -29.14
N VAL A 817 10.78 18.04 -28.48
CA VAL A 817 9.41 18.55 -28.53
C VAL A 817 9.30 19.64 -29.60
N SER A 818 8.31 19.55 -30.48
CA SER A 818 8.04 20.53 -31.54
C SER A 818 6.63 21.08 -31.40
N GLY A 819 6.50 22.35 -31.03
CA GLY A 819 5.19 22.95 -30.72
C GLY A 819 4.63 22.38 -29.41
N GLU A 820 3.51 21.67 -29.48
CA GLU A 820 2.79 21.13 -28.31
C GLU A 820 3.02 19.62 -28.06
N ASP A 821 3.73 18.89 -28.94
CA ASP A 821 3.93 17.44 -28.81
C ASP A 821 5.32 16.97 -29.27
N ILE A 822 5.59 15.66 -29.12
CA ILE A 822 6.84 15.02 -29.58
C ILE A 822 6.90 14.88 -31.11
N ARG A 823 8.09 14.59 -31.64
CA ARG A 823 8.27 14.29 -33.09
C ARG A 823 7.47 13.07 -33.53
N PHE A 824 7.26 12.97 -34.84
CA PHE A 824 6.62 11.82 -35.46
C PHE A 824 7.38 10.52 -35.17
N LYS A 825 6.68 9.44 -34.81
CA LYS A 825 7.31 8.19 -34.33
C LYS A 825 7.82 7.30 -35.46
N TYR A 826 7.29 7.44 -36.66
CA TYR A 826 7.44 6.43 -37.71
C TYR A 826 8.28 6.92 -38.90
N TYR A 827 9.00 6.00 -39.51
CA TYR A 827 9.45 6.11 -40.90
C TYR A 827 8.36 5.49 -41.78
N LEU A 828 7.92 6.20 -42.81
CA LEU A 828 6.93 5.71 -43.78
C LEU A 828 7.58 5.52 -45.13
N GLY A 829 7.17 4.47 -45.82
CA GLY A 829 7.79 4.13 -47.08
C GLY A 829 7.09 3.01 -47.81
N GLU A 830 7.81 2.48 -48.78
CA GLU A 830 7.31 1.48 -49.71
C GLU A 830 8.25 0.27 -49.79
N ASN A 831 7.71 -0.86 -50.22
CA ASN A 831 8.52 -2.03 -50.54
C ASN A 831 9.04 -1.92 -51.98
N ARG A 832 10.35 -1.68 -52.12
CA ARG A 832 11.03 -1.72 -53.42
C ARG A 832 12.04 -2.84 -53.45
N LYS A 833 11.80 -3.83 -54.32
CA LYS A 833 12.67 -5.00 -54.52
C LYS A 833 12.93 -5.77 -53.22
N GLY A 834 11.92 -5.89 -52.36
CA GLY A 834 12.00 -6.61 -51.09
C GLY A 834 12.64 -5.82 -49.95
N LYS A 835 12.96 -4.54 -50.15
CA LYS A 835 13.55 -3.66 -49.13
C LYS A 835 12.62 -2.49 -48.82
N PHE A 836 12.60 -2.09 -47.56
CA PHE A 836 11.93 -0.87 -47.12
C PHE A 836 12.66 0.35 -47.67
N LYS A 837 11.93 1.24 -48.36
CA LYS A 837 12.43 2.52 -48.84
C LYS A 837 11.68 3.66 -48.16
N PRO A 838 12.33 4.40 -47.23
CA PRO A 838 11.69 5.51 -46.54
C PRO A 838 11.43 6.67 -47.52
N ILE A 839 10.28 7.31 -47.35
CA ILE A 839 9.81 8.51 -48.07
C ILE A 839 9.55 9.64 -47.06
N VAL A 840 8.92 9.29 -45.93
CA VAL A 840 8.71 10.21 -44.79
C VAL A 840 9.51 9.70 -43.60
N ASP A 841 10.21 10.60 -42.94
CA ASP A 841 10.98 10.38 -41.73
C ASP A 841 10.39 11.14 -40.53
N ARG A 842 11.11 11.08 -39.40
CA ARG A 842 10.69 11.67 -38.12
C ARG A 842 10.89 13.19 -38.04
N GLU A 843 11.70 13.75 -38.93
CA GLU A 843 12.03 15.17 -38.98
C GLU A 843 11.08 15.94 -39.90
N ASN A 844 10.28 15.23 -40.71
CA ASN A 844 9.16 15.83 -41.44
C ASN A 844 8.23 16.59 -40.48
N LYS A 845 7.84 17.80 -40.88
CA LYS A 845 7.00 18.68 -40.07
C LYS A 845 5.55 18.22 -40.05
N PHE A 846 4.91 18.48 -38.93
CA PHE A 846 3.47 18.38 -38.81
C PHE A 846 2.78 19.33 -39.80
N ASN A 847 1.66 18.86 -40.34
CA ASN A 847 0.79 19.62 -41.22
C ASN A 847 1.40 20.04 -42.58
N GLU A 848 2.48 19.39 -43.03
CA GLU A 848 3.02 19.54 -44.39
C GLU A 848 2.75 18.29 -45.25
N TRP A 849 2.22 18.51 -46.47
CA TRP A 849 1.93 17.45 -47.43
C TRP A 849 3.21 16.95 -48.11
N VAL A 850 3.40 15.64 -48.13
CA VAL A 850 4.49 14.94 -48.80
C VAL A 850 3.90 14.02 -49.88
N GLU A 851 4.39 14.13 -51.11
CA GLU A 851 4.02 13.21 -52.19
C GLU A 851 4.48 11.79 -51.84
N PHE A 852 3.59 10.80 -51.96
CA PHE A 852 3.86 9.44 -51.52
C PHE A 852 3.84 8.42 -52.67
N ILE A 853 2.74 8.32 -53.41
CA ILE A 853 2.56 7.33 -54.49
C ILE A 853 1.50 7.80 -55.50
N ASP A 854 1.45 7.22 -56.69
CA ASP A 854 0.43 7.51 -57.70
C ASP A 854 -0.98 7.11 -57.25
N ALA A 855 -2.00 7.84 -57.72
CA ALA A 855 -3.41 7.58 -57.44
C ALA A 855 -4.11 6.78 -58.56
N GLY A 856 -3.36 6.18 -59.50
CA GLY A 856 -3.92 5.44 -60.64
C GLY A 856 -4.56 4.08 -60.25
N TYR A 857 -4.23 3.55 -59.08
CA TYR A 857 -4.77 2.29 -58.57
C TYR A 857 -5.58 2.48 -57.30
N GLN A 858 -6.70 1.74 -57.19
CA GLN A 858 -7.62 1.86 -56.04
C GLN A 858 -6.99 1.43 -54.70
N LYS A 859 -5.85 0.75 -54.71
CA LYS A 859 -5.18 0.30 -53.49
C LYS A 859 -3.69 0.52 -53.58
N PHE A 860 -3.12 0.98 -52.47
CA PHE A 860 -1.68 1.00 -52.27
C PHE A 860 -1.31 0.42 -50.90
N GLU A 861 -0.02 0.16 -50.71
CA GLU A 861 0.53 -0.40 -49.49
C GLU A 861 1.47 0.62 -48.85
N LEU A 862 1.17 1.01 -47.62
CA LEU A 862 2.01 1.84 -46.77
C LEU A 862 2.81 0.92 -45.84
N TYR A 863 4.13 0.99 -45.92
CA TYR A 863 5.01 0.32 -44.98
C TYR A 863 5.51 1.34 -43.95
N TYR A 864 5.65 0.93 -42.70
CA TYR A 864 6.08 1.83 -41.64
C TYR A 864 6.84 1.13 -40.53
N SER A 865 7.71 1.87 -39.83
CA SER A 865 8.60 1.34 -38.80
C SER A 865 8.97 2.40 -37.78
N GLU A 866 9.22 1.98 -36.54
CA GLU A 866 9.78 2.83 -35.48
C GLU A 866 11.31 2.67 -35.33
N GLN A 867 11.95 1.83 -36.15
CA GLN A 867 13.37 1.56 -35.98
C GLN A 867 14.23 2.54 -36.79
N PRO A 868 15.19 3.26 -36.18
CA PRO A 868 16.10 4.19 -36.87
C PRO A 868 16.85 3.57 -38.05
N THR A 869 17.22 2.30 -37.96
CA THR A 869 17.83 1.49 -39.04
C THR A 869 17.02 1.49 -40.33
N SER A 870 15.70 1.73 -40.26
CA SER A 870 14.79 1.80 -41.41
C SER A 870 15.10 3.00 -42.33
N SER A 871 15.71 4.06 -41.79
CA SER A 871 16.17 5.24 -42.56
C SER A 871 17.23 4.90 -43.62
N THR A 872 18.00 3.82 -43.41
CA THR A 872 19.09 3.42 -44.33
C THR A 872 18.58 2.92 -45.68
N GLY A 873 17.30 2.56 -45.79
CA GLY A 873 16.70 1.93 -46.96
C GLY A 873 17.28 0.54 -47.31
N LYS A 874 17.97 -0.10 -46.35
CA LYS A 874 18.61 -1.42 -46.52
C LYS A 874 17.82 -2.56 -45.87
N VAL A 875 16.98 -2.26 -44.88
CA VAL A 875 16.14 -3.22 -44.14
C VAL A 875 15.20 -3.96 -45.08
N LEU A 876 15.03 -5.27 -44.88
CA LEU A 876 14.08 -6.07 -45.66
C LEU A 876 12.64 -5.66 -45.33
N ALA A 877 11.78 -5.58 -46.33
CA ALA A 877 10.37 -5.27 -46.12
C ALA A 877 9.60 -6.39 -45.38
N SER A 878 10.22 -7.57 -45.25
CA SER A 878 9.71 -8.72 -44.49
C SER A 878 10.29 -8.82 -43.07
N ASP A 879 11.11 -7.85 -42.65
CA ASP A 879 11.62 -7.79 -41.28
C ASP A 879 10.46 -7.55 -40.30
N ASP A 880 10.49 -8.21 -39.14
CA ASP A 880 9.45 -8.11 -38.11
C ASP A 880 9.27 -6.67 -37.59
N SER A 881 10.28 -5.80 -37.74
CA SER A 881 10.18 -4.38 -37.38
C SER A 881 9.36 -3.54 -38.37
N ILE A 882 9.10 -4.04 -39.58
CA ILE A 882 8.38 -3.31 -40.63
C ILE A 882 6.91 -3.75 -40.63
N LYS A 883 6.01 -2.81 -40.34
CA LYS A 883 4.56 -3.02 -40.43
C LYS A 883 4.02 -2.56 -41.78
N LYS A 884 2.85 -3.08 -42.15
CA LYS A 884 2.19 -2.81 -43.42
C LYS A 884 0.71 -2.50 -43.22
N LYS A 885 0.23 -1.43 -43.88
CA LYS A 885 -1.20 -1.13 -44.05
C LYS A 885 -1.57 -1.12 -45.52
N SER A 886 -2.67 -1.78 -45.86
CA SER A 886 -3.27 -1.69 -47.20
C SER A 886 -4.37 -0.63 -47.16
N ILE A 887 -4.23 0.40 -47.97
CA ILE A 887 -5.15 1.54 -48.01
C ILE A 887 -5.95 1.44 -49.31
N LYS A 888 -7.26 1.63 -49.22
CA LYS A 888 -8.17 1.65 -50.37
C LYS A 888 -8.63 3.08 -50.60
N LEU A 889 -8.26 3.62 -51.75
CA LEU A 889 -8.69 4.94 -52.20
C LEU A 889 -10.18 4.94 -52.55
N ASP A 890 -10.83 6.05 -52.26
CA ASP A 890 -12.22 6.35 -52.60
C ASP A 890 -12.37 6.82 -54.06
N LEU A 891 -11.31 7.41 -54.62
CA LEU A 891 -11.17 7.82 -56.02
C LEU A 891 -9.85 7.31 -56.61
N THR A 892 -9.80 7.11 -57.93
CA THR A 892 -8.55 6.88 -58.68
C THR A 892 -8.45 7.88 -59.82
N ASP A 893 -7.25 8.41 -60.05
CA ASP A 893 -6.96 9.35 -61.12
C ASP A 893 -5.52 9.12 -61.61
N ASP A 894 -5.36 8.87 -62.91
CA ASP A 894 -4.08 8.55 -63.54
C ASP A 894 -3.10 9.75 -63.59
N GLU A 895 -3.60 10.97 -63.40
CA GLU A 895 -2.80 12.21 -63.42
C GLU A 895 -2.60 12.81 -62.02
N ALA A 896 -3.11 12.16 -60.97
CA ALA A 896 -3.01 12.63 -59.58
C ALA A 896 -2.09 11.77 -58.72
N MET A 897 -1.63 12.34 -57.61
CA MET A 897 -0.80 11.67 -56.62
C MET A 897 -1.54 11.58 -55.28
N VAL A 898 -1.21 10.56 -54.50
CA VAL A 898 -1.55 10.47 -53.08
C VAL A 898 -0.49 11.25 -52.30
N TYR A 899 -0.95 12.25 -51.55
CA TYR A 899 -0.15 13.00 -50.60
C TYR A 899 -0.46 12.55 -49.18
N ILE A 900 0.56 12.45 -48.34
CA ILE A 900 0.41 12.17 -46.92
C ILE A 900 0.93 13.31 -46.07
N LYS A 901 0.31 13.54 -44.92
CA LYS A 901 0.66 14.62 -43.99
C LYS A 901 0.60 14.09 -42.57
N ILE A 902 1.59 14.43 -41.76
CA ILE A 902 1.63 14.05 -40.35
C ILE A 902 0.70 15.00 -39.57
N ILE A 903 -0.19 14.46 -38.75
CA ILE A 903 -1.11 15.25 -37.91
C ILE A 903 -0.93 15.03 -36.41
N SER A 904 -0.39 13.87 -36.00
CA SER A 904 0.02 13.59 -34.61
C SER A 904 1.21 12.63 -34.61
N PRO A 905 1.89 12.40 -33.47
CA PRO A 905 3.04 11.50 -33.40
C PRO A 905 2.78 10.09 -33.93
N THR A 906 1.53 9.64 -33.95
CA THR A 906 1.10 8.31 -34.44
C THR A 906 0.12 8.33 -35.60
N GLN A 907 -0.29 9.51 -36.08
CA GLN A 907 -1.38 9.63 -37.03
C GLN A 907 -0.99 10.47 -38.25
N ILE A 908 -1.43 10.00 -39.41
CA ILE A 908 -1.29 10.70 -40.69
C ILE A 908 -2.66 10.96 -41.32
N GLU A 909 -2.71 11.90 -42.25
CA GLU A 909 -3.80 12.05 -43.21
C GLU A 909 -3.29 11.77 -44.61
N TYR A 910 -4.19 11.33 -45.50
CA TYR A 910 -3.94 11.30 -46.93
C TYR A 910 -5.04 12.01 -47.73
N VAL A 911 -4.63 12.57 -48.87
CA VAL A 911 -5.50 13.15 -49.90
C VAL A 911 -5.01 12.77 -51.29
N ILE A 912 -5.88 12.90 -52.28
CA ILE A 912 -5.58 12.77 -53.69
C ILE A 912 -5.63 14.16 -54.31
N ALA A 913 -4.57 14.58 -54.99
CA ALA A 913 -4.51 15.89 -55.63
C ALA A 913 -3.56 15.87 -56.83
N ASP A 914 -3.76 16.80 -57.78
CA ASP A 914 -2.74 17.17 -58.74
C ASP A 914 -1.71 18.15 -58.11
N GLU A 915 -0.58 18.36 -58.79
CA GLU A 915 0.53 19.20 -58.28
C GLU A 915 0.12 20.66 -58.01
N GLN A 916 -0.90 21.17 -58.71
CA GLN A 916 -1.36 22.54 -58.55
C GLN A 916 -2.48 22.63 -57.50
N GLY A 917 -3.28 21.58 -57.35
CA GLY A 917 -4.32 21.41 -56.35
C GLY A 917 -3.76 21.34 -54.94
N ILE A 918 -2.72 20.51 -54.72
CA ILE A 918 -2.11 20.37 -53.40
C ILE A 918 -1.56 21.71 -52.87
N LYS A 919 -0.94 22.53 -53.73
CA LYS A 919 -0.41 23.87 -53.38
C LYS A 919 -1.50 24.87 -53.01
N ASN A 920 -2.72 24.67 -53.50
CA ASN A 920 -3.87 25.52 -53.25
C ASN A 920 -4.87 24.94 -52.23
N ASN A 921 -4.52 23.82 -51.57
CA ASN A 921 -5.41 23.05 -50.69
C ASN A 921 -6.73 22.63 -51.38
N ILE A 922 -6.67 22.28 -52.66
CA ILE A 922 -7.78 21.73 -53.43
C ILE A 922 -7.51 20.24 -53.63
N TYR A 923 -8.38 19.41 -53.05
CA TYR A 923 -8.24 17.96 -53.04
C TYR A 923 -9.37 17.32 -53.87
N LEU A 924 -9.08 16.17 -54.48
CA LEU A 924 -10.05 15.37 -55.21
C LEU A 924 -10.89 14.47 -54.29
N ASN A 925 -10.46 14.31 -53.04
CA ASN A 925 -11.21 13.64 -51.98
C ASN A 925 -11.13 14.41 -50.65
N GLU A 926 -12.02 14.06 -49.72
CA GLU A 926 -11.94 14.57 -48.35
C GLU A 926 -10.72 13.98 -47.64
N PRO A 927 -9.97 14.75 -46.83
CA PRO A 927 -8.86 14.23 -46.04
C PRO A 927 -9.26 13.01 -45.21
N GLN A 928 -8.47 11.94 -45.33
CA GLN A 928 -8.71 10.68 -44.64
C GLN A 928 -7.61 10.41 -43.62
N SER A 929 -7.97 10.27 -42.34
CA SER A 929 -7.00 10.03 -41.26
C SER A 929 -6.71 8.55 -41.06
N ILE A 930 -5.45 8.22 -40.76
CA ILE A 930 -4.95 6.87 -40.52
C ILE A 930 -4.10 6.86 -39.25
N GLU A 931 -4.50 6.06 -38.27
CA GLU A 931 -3.67 5.71 -37.11
C GLU A 931 -2.65 4.62 -37.50
N LEU A 932 -1.39 4.74 -37.10
CA LEU A 932 -0.31 3.83 -37.47
C LEU A 932 0.10 2.87 -36.35
#